data_AF-A0A415GEU7-F1
#
_entry.id   AF-A0A415GEU7-F1
#
_cell.length_a   1.000
_cell.length_b   1.000
_cell.length_c   1.000
_cell.angle_alpha   90.00
_cell.angle_beta   90.00
_cell.angle_gamma   90.00
#
_symmetry.space_group_name_H-M   'P 1'
#
loop_
_entity.id
_entity.type
_entity.pdbx_description
1 polymer ?
#
loop_
_entity_poly.entity_id
_entity_poly.type
_entity_poly.pdbx_seq_one_letter_code
_entity_poly.pdbx_strand_id
1 'polypeptide(L)'
;MNINLRILNYLFVLVCLIAGTSVSVRAEERTFTRINSISELESAEGFIVVNEYYKRALSEWEGTTGFNSVGVNLDNGIVTASDKVTTLKVEKNGNYYYLKTADGLYLSNASAGTANACKLKDVPDETSKVEITFFTDSVNVFFAKNVKRSLLYSDNSKLFTCYNSDYYKQDVRMISLYRSTGEVVPPNPPEPPTLQPTSVKFSSTSLTILKGKQYTLPTATVLLDNGEKLTDAQLAYSSSDENVASVDASTGEVTLKDFGTTTITAKYAGSDMYKGSEDSYTLIYKDRLGNPTIVFSAHDGAFAEVTTKKADKSDDVWKNYQFISSNGDAYPFRLRTCYRDSHGFLTNLPGGSDFLEAPIFNADKGFIVRVTFDQKSIENWPTIVGIDNTTYTKNGKGEVKGTSEYEFTERIEGAISFRIRAAHLCFIKKIEIFISSIPPLDIDEKDTKTVETLKQNDDKVVQFKLNRRFVNDGKWYTICLPFNISQQQLAKAFGVKYVDLRTFDHMEGTTMFFKTEENIEAGVPYLIKPNTNIDGVVFDDVKIAMKANPTLQVGKDGYYMQGVYEPTDLYIDGTHVFLGSENRFFRPSETNHTMNGMRAYFVIPKDAVNKILSYNADSEATDIIAIDANLQPKDHKVYNISGMYVGDSNCDLMPGTYIVDGKKVLISNQ
;
A
#
# COMPACT_ATOMS: atom_id res chain seq x y z
N MET A 1 2.59 29.39 41.02
CA MET A 1 1.48 30.25 41.50
C MET A 1 0.18 29.56 41.14
N ASN A 2 -0.39 28.79 42.08
CA ASN A 2 -1.60 28.00 41.87
C ASN A 2 -2.82 28.89 42.03
N ILE A 3 -3.54 29.15 40.93
CA ILE A 3 -4.88 29.76 41.00
C ILE A 3 -5.89 28.62 41.15
N ASN A 4 -6.67 28.71 42.21
CA ASN A 4 -7.59 27.69 42.71
C ASN A 4 -8.87 27.68 41.84
N LEU A 5 -9.10 26.60 41.08
CA LEU A 5 -10.25 26.43 40.16
C LEU A 5 -11.64 26.55 40.83
N ARG A 6 -11.72 26.60 42.15
CA ARG A 6 -12.98 26.76 42.90
C ARG A 6 -13.64 28.15 42.77
N ILE A 7 -12.89 29.18 42.36
CA ILE A 7 -13.43 30.54 42.24
C ILE A 7 -14.15 30.75 40.88
N LEU A 8 -13.83 29.97 39.84
CA LEU A 8 -14.47 30.10 38.53
C LEU A 8 -15.91 29.54 38.53
N ASN A 9 -16.20 28.52 39.34
CA ASN A 9 -17.56 27.96 39.48
C ASN A 9 -18.52 28.90 40.22
N TYR A 10 -18.03 29.78 41.11
CA TYR A 10 -18.89 30.77 41.77
C TYR A 10 -19.25 31.94 40.85
N LEU A 11 -18.44 32.23 39.83
CA LEU A 11 -18.76 33.26 38.83
C LEU A 11 -19.88 32.81 37.87
N PHE A 12 -19.96 31.51 37.56
CA PHE A 12 -20.98 30.97 36.65
C PHE A 12 -22.37 30.86 37.30
N VAL A 13 -22.41 30.56 38.61
CA VAL A 13 -23.68 30.45 39.36
C VAL A 13 -24.32 31.83 39.63
N LEU A 14 -23.52 32.89 39.74
CA LEU A 14 -24.05 34.25 39.92
C LEU A 14 -24.65 34.85 38.63
N VAL A 15 -24.21 34.39 37.45
CA VAL A 15 -24.75 34.84 36.15
C VAL A 15 -26.12 34.22 35.85
N CYS A 16 -26.39 32.99 36.34
CA CYS A 16 -27.67 32.31 36.09
C CYS A 16 -28.83 32.76 37.00
N LEU A 17 -28.57 33.52 38.08
CA LEU A 17 -29.61 34.06 38.96
C LEU A 17 -30.27 35.35 38.44
N ILE A 18 -29.83 35.91 37.31
CA ILE A 18 -30.35 37.17 36.74
C ILE A 18 -31.25 36.93 35.51
N ALA A 19 -31.29 35.72 34.94
CA ALA A 19 -32.14 35.40 33.80
C ALA A 19 -33.26 34.44 34.23
N GLY A 20 -34.43 35.00 34.57
CA GLY A 20 -35.63 34.25 34.97
C GLY A 20 -36.15 33.32 33.88
N THR A 21 -35.58 32.12 33.78
CA THR A 21 -36.14 31.00 33.03
C THR A 21 -36.18 29.76 33.92
N SER A 22 -37.38 29.24 34.14
CA SER A 22 -37.62 27.99 34.85
C SER A 22 -37.07 26.83 34.03
N VAL A 23 -35.94 26.26 34.46
CA VAL A 23 -35.44 25.00 33.89
C VAL A 23 -36.13 23.85 34.62
N SER A 24 -36.98 23.12 33.90
CA SER A 24 -37.49 21.82 34.34
C SER A 24 -36.30 20.87 34.49
N VAL A 25 -35.97 20.49 35.72
CA VAL A 25 -34.90 19.51 36.00
C VAL A 25 -35.37 18.14 35.50
N ARG A 26 -34.93 17.73 34.30
CA ARG A 26 -35.08 16.35 33.82
C ARG A 26 -34.25 15.42 34.70
N ALA A 27 -34.81 14.27 35.07
CA ALA A 27 -34.10 13.24 35.83
C ALA A 27 -32.88 12.73 35.03
N GLU A 28 -31.76 12.47 35.71
CA GLU A 28 -30.52 11.95 35.11
C GLU A 28 -30.79 10.61 34.41
N GLU A 29 -30.29 10.47 33.19
CA GLU A 29 -30.43 9.26 32.39
C GLU A 29 -29.53 8.16 32.98
N ARG A 30 -30.05 6.94 33.10
CA ARG A 30 -29.35 5.83 33.78
C ARG A 30 -29.30 4.61 32.88
N THR A 31 -28.15 3.95 32.83
CA THR A 31 -27.93 2.73 32.06
C THR A 31 -27.87 1.49 32.96
N PHE A 32 -28.39 0.38 32.46
CA PHE A 32 -28.50 -0.87 33.19
C PHE A 32 -28.13 -2.06 32.29
N THR A 33 -27.45 -3.06 32.86
CA THR A 33 -27.06 -4.29 32.15
C THR A 33 -27.85 -5.49 32.65
N ARG A 34 -28.15 -6.43 31.75
CA ARG A 34 -29.00 -7.58 32.05
C ARG A 34 -28.34 -8.50 33.08
N ILE A 35 -29.14 -8.97 34.03
CA ILE A 35 -28.78 -10.01 34.99
C ILE A 35 -29.28 -11.34 34.43
N ASN A 36 -28.39 -12.32 34.26
CA ASN A 36 -28.74 -13.60 33.62
C ASN A 36 -28.72 -14.79 34.58
N SER A 37 -28.32 -14.59 35.84
CA SER A 37 -28.22 -15.68 36.82
C SER A 37 -28.58 -15.23 38.24
N ILE A 38 -28.96 -16.21 39.08
CA ILE A 38 -29.26 -15.94 40.49
C ILE A 38 -28.03 -15.44 41.26
N SER A 39 -26.83 -15.90 40.90
CA SER A 39 -25.55 -15.43 41.46
C SER A 39 -25.26 -13.97 41.13
N GLU A 40 -25.58 -13.53 39.91
CA GLU A 40 -25.46 -12.12 39.53
C GLU A 40 -26.49 -11.25 40.25
N LEU A 41 -27.70 -11.79 40.48
CA LEU A 41 -28.74 -11.09 41.24
C LEU A 41 -28.37 -10.93 42.71
N GLU A 42 -27.86 -11.98 43.35
CA GLU A 42 -27.42 -11.96 44.75
C GLU A 42 -26.22 -11.03 44.99
N SER A 43 -25.38 -10.82 43.98
CA SER A 43 -24.24 -9.90 44.03
C SER A 43 -24.58 -8.46 43.62
N ALA A 44 -25.77 -8.20 43.09
CA ALA A 44 -26.17 -6.86 42.69
C ALA A 44 -26.52 -5.99 43.91
N GLU A 45 -25.97 -4.77 43.97
CA GLU A 45 -26.34 -3.80 45.01
C GLU A 45 -27.82 -3.39 44.93
N GLY A 46 -28.38 -3.42 43.72
CA GLY A 46 -29.79 -3.27 43.40
C GLY A 46 -30.04 -3.52 41.91
N PHE A 47 -31.29 -3.78 41.56
CA PHE A 47 -31.72 -4.07 40.20
C PHE A 47 -33.06 -3.40 39.87
N ILE A 48 -33.33 -3.19 38.59
CA ILE A 48 -34.63 -2.76 38.08
C ILE A 48 -35.34 -3.91 37.38
N VAL A 49 -36.66 -3.79 37.27
CA VAL A 49 -37.52 -4.76 36.58
C VAL A 49 -37.95 -4.17 35.24
N VAL A 50 -37.71 -4.88 34.15
CA VAL A 50 -37.96 -4.40 32.78
C VAL A 50 -38.79 -5.43 32.02
N ASN A 51 -39.81 -4.98 31.31
CA ASN A 51 -40.45 -5.74 30.25
C ASN A 51 -39.80 -5.34 28.91
N GLU A 52 -39.03 -6.25 28.33
CA GLU A 52 -38.26 -5.98 27.10
C GLU A 52 -39.15 -5.83 25.87
N TYR A 53 -40.28 -6.53 25.83
CA TYR A 53 -41.20 -6.53 24.68
C TYR A 53 -41.84 -5.15 24.45
N TYR A 54 -42.44 -4.57 25.48
CA TYR A 54 -43.04 -3.22 25.41
C TYR A 54 -42.05 -2.10 25.72
N LYS A 55 -40.80 -2.46 26.04
CA LYS A 55 -39.71 -1.55 26.44
C LYS A 55 -40.13 -0.63 27.59
N ARG A 56 -40.55 -1.25 28.70
CA ARG A 56 -41.05 -0.56 29.90
C ARG A 56 -40.30 -1.00 31.13
N ALA A 57 -39.96 -0.07 32.03
CA ALA A 57 -39.36 -0.36 33.32
C ALA A 57 -40.30 0.00 34.46
N LEU A 58 -40.21 -0.76 35.55
CA LEU A 58 -40.95 -0.54 36.80
C LEU A 58 -40.51 0.79 37.43
N SER A 59 -41.47 1.70 37.64
CA SER A 59 -41.25 3.01 38.24
C SER A 59 -42.02 3.16 39.56
N GLU A 60 -42.43 4.37 39.91
CA GLU A 60 -42.96 4.68 41.23
C GLU A 60 -44.22 3.89 41.58
N TRP A 61 -44.37 3.58 42.87
CA TRP A 61 -45.57 2.94 43.41
C TRP A 61 -46.80 3.80 43.12
N GLU A 62 -47.84 3.23 42.51
CA GLU A 62 -49.06 3.98 42.17
C GLU A 62 -49.99 4.21 43.38
N GLY A 63 -49.62 3.69 44.56
CA GLY A 63 -50.34 3.91 45.81
C GLY A 63 -51.25 2.75 46.22
N THR A 64 -51.69 1.90 45.28
CA THR A 64 -52.74 0.91 45.56
C THR A 64 -52.41 -0.53 45.15
N THR A 65 -52.26 -0.83 43.86
CA THR A 65 -52.25 -2.21 43.36
C THR A 65 -50.95 -2.61 42.66
N GLY A 66 -50.07 -1.68 42.31
CA GLY A 66 -48.81 -1.99 41.65
C GLY A 66 -47.85 -0.81 41.54
N PHE A 67 -46.93 -0.94 40.60
CA PHE A 67 -46.00 0.12 40.23
C PHE A 67 -46.34 0.64 38.83
N ASN A 68 -46.20 1.95 38.66
CA ASN A 68 -46.23 2.58 37.36
C ASN A 68 -45.12 2.04 36.45
N SER A 69 -45.19 2.40 35.18
CA SER A 69 -44.12 2.11 34.22
C SER A 69 -43.67 3.35 33.47
N VAL A 70 -42.37 3.37 33.14
CA VAL A 70 -41.76 4.39 32.27
C VAL A 70 -41.20 3.72 31.02
N GLY A 71 -41.13 4.49 29.92
CA GLY A 71 -40.49 4.02 28.69
C GLY A 71 -38.98 3.90 28.88
N VAL A 72 -38.39 2.87 28.27
CA VAL A 72 -36.93 2.71 28.23
C VAL A 72 -36.46 2.39 26.82
N ASN A 73 -35.21 2.69 26.54
CA ASN A 73 -34.52 2.19 25.34
C ASN A 73 -33.81 0.88 25.68
N LEU A 74 -33.81 -0.05 24.73
CA LEU A 74 -33.15 -1.35 24.86
C LEU A 74 -32.38 -1.61 23.58
N ASP A 75 -31.05 -1.56 23.67
CA ASP A 75 -30.12 -1.79 22.57
C ASP A 75 -28.99 -2.70 23.05
N ASN A 76 -28.70 -3.78 22.31
CA ASN A 76 -27.62 -4.75 22.60
C ASN A 76 -27.56 -5.25 24.07
N GLY A 77 -28.72 -5.46 24.71
CA GLY A 77 -28.80 -5.96 26.09
C GLY A 77 -28.52 -4.90 27.17
N ILE A 78 -28.42 -3.63 26.79
CA ILE A 78 -28.33 -2.48 27.69
C ILE A 78 -29.66 -1.74 27.70
N VAL A 79 -30.18 -1.46 28.89
CA VAL A 79 -31.39 -0.66 29.09
C VAL A 79 -31.00 0.76 29.50
N THR A 80 -31.58 1.75 28.84
CA THR A 80 -31.44 3.17 29.20
C THR A 80 -32.79 3.72 29.63
N ALA A 81 -32.85 4.27 30.84
CA ALA A 81 -34.03 4.93 31.37
C ALA A 81 -33.75 6.42 31.57
N SER A 82 -34.51 7.26 30.85
CA SER A 82 -34.42 8.73 30.94
C SER A 82 -35.44 9.32 31.93
N ASP A 83 -36.27 8.47 32.54
CA ASP A 83 -37.25 8.79 33.58
C ASP A 83 -36.97 7.96 34.85
N LYS A 84 -37.57 8.37 35.98
CA LYS A 84 -37.37 7.72 37.28
C LYS A 84 -37.85 6.26 37.26
N VAL A 85 -36.92 5.34 37.51
CA VAL A 85 -37.19 3.91 37.72
C VAL A 85 -37.00 3.52 39.18
N THR A 86 -37.70 2.48 39.63
CA THR A 86 -37.58 1.96 40.99
C THR A 86 -36.56 0.82 41.03
N THR A 87 -35.53 1.00 41.85
CA THR A 87 -34.54 -0.04 42.16
C THR A 87 -35.02 -0.88 43.33
N LEU A 88 -34.95 -2.21 43.16
CA LEU A 88 -35.21 -3.21 44.17
C LEU A 88 -33.90 -3.90 44.58
N LYS A 89 -33.89 -4.50 45.76
CA LYS A 89 -32.80 -5.34 46.26
C LYS A 89 -33.35 -6.68 46.70
N VAL A 90 -32.58 -7.74 46.43
CA VAL A 90 -32.89 -9.07 46.96
C VAL A 90 -32.34 -9.24 48.38
N GLU A 91 -33.15 -9.78 49.28
CA GLU A 91 -32.70 -10.26 50.60
C GLU A 91 -33.00 -11.77 50.69
N LYS A 92 -31.96 -12.59 50.89
CA LYS A 92 -32.10 -14.06 50.98
C LYS A 92 -32.67 -14.47 52.34
N ASN A 93 -33.69 -15.32 52.34
CA ASN A 93 -34.32 -15.86 53.55
C ASN A 93 -34.57 -17.36 53.37
N GLY A 94 -33.60 -18.18 53.82
CA GLY A 94 -33.63 -19.62 53.59
C GLY A 94 -33.64 -19.97 52.11
N ASN A 95 -34.68 -20.66 51.66
CA ASN A 95 -34.87 -21.07 50.26
C ASN A 95 -35.63 -20.05 49.40
N TYR A 96 -35.99 -18.88 49.97
CA TYR A 96 -36.77 -17.84 49.29
C TYR A 96 -36.02 -16.50 49.31
N TYR A 97 -36.52 -15.55 48.53
CA TYR A 97 -36.07 -14.16 48.56
C TYR A 97 -37.19 -13.22 48.99
N TYR A 98 -36.80 -12.07 49.52
CA TYR A 98 -37.65 -10.89 49.61
C TYR A 98 -37.14 -9.82 48.66
N LEU A 99 -38.07 -9.09 48.02
CA LEU A 99 -37.74 -7.94 47.19
C LEU A 99 -38.03 -6.65 47.96
N LYS A 100 -37.01 -5.82 48.14
CA LYS A 100 -37.08 -4.61 48.98
C LYS A 100 -36.80 -3.36 48.17
N THR A 101 -37.62 -2.33 48.33
CA THR A 101 -37.39 -1.02 47.72
C THR A 101 -36.26 -0.26 48.42
N ALA A 102 -35.75 0.80 47.79
CA ALA A 102 -34.74 1.68 48.40
C ALA A 102 -35.19 2.27 49.75
N ASP A 103 -36.49 2.56 49.90
CA ASP A 103 -37.09 3.07 51.14
C ASP A 103 -37.30 1.99 52.22
N GLY A 104 -36.86 0.75 51.95
CA GLY A 104 -36.87 -0.35 52.90
C GLY A 104 -38.17 -1.16 52.96
N LEU A 105 -39.13 -0.91 52.05
CA LEU A 105 -40.40 -1.61 52.01
C LEU A 105 -40.32 -2.91 51.19
N TYR A 106 -40.98 -3.96 51.68
CA TYR A 106 -41.00 -5.28 51.08
C TYR A 106 -42.20 -5.45 50.14
N LEU A 107 -41.93 -5.90 48.92
CA LEU A 107 -42.96 -6.26 47.95
C LEU A 107 -43.64 -7.56 48.37
N SER A 108 -44.96 -7.56 48.30
CA SER A 108 -45.82 -8.69 48.67
C SER A 108 -46.99 -8.86 47.71
N ASN A 109 -47.50 -10.08 47.64
CA ASN A 109 -48.69 -10.39 46.87
C ASN A 109 -49.98 -10.13 47.67
N ALA A 110 -50.73 -9.11 47.27
CA ALA A 110 -52.02 -8.75 47.86
C ALA A 110 -53.23 -9.24 47.05
N SER A 111 -52.99 -10.03 46.01
CA SER A 111 -54.04 -10.55 45.12
C SER A 111 -55.00 -11.48 45.84
N ALA A 112 -56.29 -11.40 45.50
CA ALA A 112 -57.33 -12.32 45.99
C ALA A 112 -58.30 -12.67 44.87
N GLY A 113 -58.64 -13.96 44.72
CA GLY A 113 -59.54 -14.42 43.64
C GLY A 113 -59.05 -14.01 42.25
N THR A 114 -59.83 -13.18 41.55
CA THR A 114 -59.49 -12.63 40.22
C THR A 114 -58.74 -11.31 40.26
N ALA A 115 -58.63 -10.65 41.42
CA ALA A 115 -57.91 -9.39 41.56
C ALA A 115 -56.39 -9.61 41.47
N ASN A 116 -55.71 -8.74 40.72
CA ASN A 116 -54.25 -8.71 40.58
C ASN A 116 -53.74 -7.48 41.32
N ALA A 117 -53.05 -7.70 42.42
CA ALA A 117 -52.52 -6.62 43.26
C ALA A 117 -51.24 -7.07 43.97
N CYS A 118 -50.24 -6.21 43.95
CA CYS A 118 -49.14 -6.26 44.90
C CYS A 118 -49.39 -5.28 46.05
N LYS A 119 -48.54 -5.33 47.08
CA LYS A 119 -48.52 -4.38 48.19
C LYS A 119 -47.11 -4.22 48.73
N LEU A 120 -46.77 -3.00 49.15
CA LEU A 120 -45.55 -2.72 49.91
C LEU A 120 -45.81 -2.80 51.42
N LYS A 121 -44.88 -3.40 52.18
CA LYS A 121 -45.00 -3.64 53.62
C LYS A 121 -43.70 -3.31 54.35
N ASP A 122 -43.79 -2.75 55.55
CA ASP A 122 -42.61 -2.48 56.39
C ASP A 122 -41.95 -3.77 56.91
N VAL A 123 -42.76 -4.81 57.18
CA VAL A 123 -42.31 -6.11 57.68
C VAL A 123 -42.77 -7.21 56.71
N PRO A 124 -41.87 -8.06 56.19
CA PRO A 124 -42.22 -9.11 55.25
C PRO A 124 -42.90 -10.28 55.97
N ASP A 125 -43.79 -10.99 55.27
CA ASP A 125 -44.40 -12.24 55.73
C ASP A 125 -44.46 -13.29 54.62
N GLU A 126 -45.25 -14.35 54.80
CA GLU A 126 -45.41 -15.42 53.81
C GLU A 126 -45.85 -14.92 52.42
N THR A 127 -46.56 -13.79 52.34
CA THR A 127 -46.99 -13.20 51.06
C THR A 127 -45.89 -12.39 50.37
N SER A 128 -44.80 -12.08 51.07
CA SER A 128 -43.62 -11.40 50.55
C SER A 128 -42.56 -12.36 49.99
N LYS A 129 -42.64 -13.66 50.31
CA LYS A 129 -41.66 -14.65 49.85
C LYS A 129 -41.80 -14.89 48.35
N VAL A 130 -40.69 -14.71 47.64
CA VAL A 130 -40.59 -15.01 46.20
C VAL A 130 -39.61 -16.14 45.90
N GLU A 131 -39.99 -16.96 44.93
CA GLU A 131 -39.08 -17.84 44.21
C GLU A 131 -38.69 -17.16 42.89
N ILE A 132 -37.39 -17.14 42.56
CA ILE A 132 -36.88 -16.48 41.36
C ILE A 132 -36.27 -17.53 40.45
N THR A 133 -36.78 -17.63 39.22
CA THR A 133 -36.28 -18.57 38.21
C THR A 133 -35.85 -17.80 36.96
N PHE A 134 -34.60 -18.00 36.54
CA PHE A 134 -34.08 -17.46 35.28
C PHE A 134 -34.32 -18.47 34.15
N PHE A 135 -34.89 -17.98 33.06
CA PHE A 135 -34.98 -18.65 31.77
C PHE A 135 -34.03 -17.96 30.79
N THR A 136 -33.84 -18.55 29.60
CA THR A 136 -32.95 -18.00 28.56
C THR A 136 -33.22 -16.53 28.26
N ASP A 137 -34.50 -16.15 28.16
CA ASP A 137 -34.90 -14.80 27.72
C ASP A 137 -35.83 -14.07 28.70
N SER A 138 -35.99 -14.57 29.93
CA SER A 138 -36.85 -13.92 30.92
C SER A 138 -36.60 -14.41 32.34
N VAL A 139 -37.21 -13.73 33.31
CA VAL A 139 -37.17 -14.06 34.73
C VAL A 139 -38.60 -14.17 35.26
N ASN A 140 -38.87 -15.23 36.03
CA ASN A 140 -40.11 -15.36 36.78
C ASN A 140 -39.85 -15.09 38.26
N VAL A 141 -40.53 -14.06 38.78
CA VAL A 141 -40.59 -13.74 40.21
C VAL A 141 -41.95 -14.20 40.73
N PHE A 142 -41.97 -15.37 41.38
CA PHE A 142 -43.17 -16.10 41.74
C PHE A 142 -43.51 -15.99 43.24
N PHE A 143 -44.73 -15.56 43.53
CA PHE A 143 -45.32 -15.53 44.88
C PHE A 143 -46.27 -16.72 45.05
N ALA A 144 -45.90 -17.67 45.91
CA ALA A 144 -46.66 -18.90 46.12
C ALA A 144 -47.89 -18.74 47.04
N LYS A 145 -47.92 -17.69 47.86
CA LYS A 145 -48.92 -17.48 48.93
C LYS A 145 -49.83 -16.28 48.67
N ASN A 146 -50.93 -16.25 49.43
CA ASN A 146 -52.21 -15.59 49.16
C ASN A 146 -52.99 -16.27 48.02
N VAL A 147 -52.53 -16.10 46.77
CA VAL A 147 -52.89 -16.89 45.58
C VAL A 147 -51.65 -16.95 44.68
N LYS A 148 -51.49 -17.98 43.85
CA LYS A 148 -50.28 -18.12 43.02
C LYS A 148 -50.18 -17.00 41.98
N ARG A 149 -49.16 -16.14 42.09
CA ARG A 149 -48.96 -14.97 41.22
C ARG A 149 -47.51 -14.79 40.81
N SER A 150 -47.29 -14.12 39.69
CA SER A 150 -45.96 -13.65 39.28
C SER A 150 -45.97 -12.13 39.10
N LEU A 151 -44.85 -11.47 39.37
CA LEU A 151 -44.69 -10.06 39.02
C LEU A 151 -44.56 -9.93 37.50
N LEU A 152 -45.53 -9.30 36.86
CA LEU A 152 -45.62 -9.19 35.40
C LEU A 152 -46.04 -7.78 34.97
N TYR A 153 -45.74 -7.44 33.72
CA TYR A 153 -46.21 -6.20 33.11
C TYR A 153 -47.59 -6.37 32.47
N SER A 154 -48.40 -5.31 32.54
CA SER A 154 -49.66 -5.22 31.80
C SER A 154 -49.75 -3.95 31.00
N ASP A 155 -49.72 -4.08 29.68
CA ASP A 155 -49.83 -2.95 28.77
C ASP A 155 -51.19 -2.24 28.85
N ASN A 156 -52.25 -2.97 29.20
CA ASN A 156 -53.59 -2.39 29.35
C ASN A 156 -53.67 -1.41 30.54
N SER A 157 -53.05 -1.76 31.67
CA SER A 157 -53.04 -0.90 32.86
C SER A 157 -51.79 -0.02 32.95
N LYS A 158 -50.78 -0.28 32.11
CA LYS A 158 -49.43 0.32 32.15
C LYS A 158 -48.73 0.15 33.51
N LEU A 159 -49.01 -0.96 34.20
CA LEU A 159 -48.49 -1.27 35.54
C LEU A 159 -47.70 -2.58 35.57
N PHE A 160 -46.74 -2.63 36.50
CA PHE A 160 -46.19 -3.89 37.02
C PHE A 160 -46.97 -4.29 38.28
N THR A 161 -47.56 -5.49 38.27
CA THR A 161 -48.28 -6.04 39.43
C THR A 161 -48.30 -7.57 39.43
N CYS A 162 -48.88 -8.14 40.48
CA CYS A 162 -48.91 -9.56 40.78
C CYS A 162 -50.07 -10.20 40.00
N TYR A 163 -49.79 -10.73 38.81
CA TYR A 163 -50.75 -11.36 37.90
C TYR A 163 -50.78 -12.89 38.05
N ASN A 164 -51.83 -13.55 37.54
CA ASN A 164 -51.93 -15.02 37.59
C ASN A 164 -50.64 -15.64 37.07
N SER A 165 -50.04 -16.56 37.83
CA SER A 165 -48.81 -17.21 37.41
C SER A 165 -48.97 -17.91 36.08
N ASP A 166 -50.15 -18.40 35.68
CA ASP A 166 -50.29 -19.00 34.34
C ASP A 166 -49.98 -18.02 33.18
N TYR A 167 -50.05 -16.70 33.44
CA TYR A 167 -49.67 -15.66 32.47
C TYR A 167 -48.16 -15.43 32.32
N TYR A 168 -47.29 -15.96 33.19
CA TYR A 168 -45.84 -15.88 32.95
C TYR A 168 -45.43 -16.68 31.69
N LYS A 169 -46.29 -17.58 31.21
CA LYS A 169 -46.07 -18.30 29.94
C LYS A 169 -46.46 -17.50 28.69
N GLN A 170 -46.93 -16.26 28.87
CA GLN A 170 -47.19 -15.34 27.75
C GLN A 170 -45.99 -14.43 27.58
N ASP A 171 -45.26 -14.61 26.48
CA ASP A 171 -43.97 -13.97 26.21
C ASP A 171 -43.99 -12.44 26.38
N VAL A 172 -45.10 -11.79 26.02
CA VAL A 172 -45.21 -10.32 26.02
C VAL A 172 -45.30 -9.69 27.41
N ARG A 173 -45.65 -10.44 28.46
CA ARG A 173 -45.81 -9.91 29.84
C ARG A 173 -44.59 -10.16 30.72
N MET A 174 -43.66 -10.97 30.23
CA MET A 174 -42.50 -11.41 30.98
C MET A 174 -41.55 -10.27 31.29
N ILE A 175 -40.80 -10.46 32.38
CA ILE A 175 -39.85 -9.48 32.86
C ILE A 175 -38.42 -10.02 32.75
N SER A 176 -37.49 -9.09 32.73
CA SER A 176 -36.05 -9.30 32.89
C SER A 176 -35.55 -8.37 33.98
N LEU A 177 -34.43 -8.73 34.59
CA LEU A 177 -33.81 -7.95 35.65
C LEU A 177 -32.53 -7.31 35.14
N TYR A 178 -32.29 -6.06 35.50
CA TYR A 178 -31.12 -5.33 35.09
C TYR A 178 -30.46 -4.62 36.28
N ARG A 179 -29.13 -4.67 36.39
CA ARG A 179 -28.37 -3.95 37.43
C ARG A 179 -27.82 -2.64 36.88
N SER A 180 -27.70 -1.65 37.75
CA SER A 180 -27.02 -0.39 37.41
C SER A 180 -25.58 -0.67 36.98
N THR A 181 -25.11 0.03 35.96
CA THR A 181 -23.69 0.02 35.54
C THR A 181 -22.80 0.86 36.46
N GLY A 182 -23.39 1.67 37.35
CA GLY A 182 -22.68 2.63 38.19
C GLY A 182 -22.46 3.99 37.52
N GLU A 183 -22.86 4.16 36.25
CA GLU A 183 -22.75 5.41 35.51
C GLU A 183 -24.08 6.18 35.54
N VAL A 184 -24.06 7.37 36.14
CA VAL A 184 -25.17 8.34 36.08
C VAL A 184 -24.87 9.31 34.94
N VAL A 185 -25.74 9.37 33.94
CA VAL A 185 -25.59 10.29 32.80
C VAL A 185 -26.27 11.63 33.17
N PRO A 186 -25.52 12.73 33.38
CA PRO A 186 -26.13 14.03 33.63
C PRO A 186 -26.98 14.47 32.42
N PRO A 187 -28.05 15.27 32.58
CA PRO A 187 -29.02 15.60 31.53
C PRO A 187 -28.49 16.50 30.38
N ASN A 188 -27.17 16.56 30.21
CA ASN A 188 -26.45 16.90 28.99
C ASN A 188 -24.97 16.57 29.22
N PRO A 189 -24.49 15.36 28.89
CA PRO A 189 -23.07 15.10 28.78
C PRO A 189 -22.54 15.84 27.56
N PRO A 190 -21.31 16.36 27.57
CA PRO A 190 -20.62 16.60 26.31
C PRO A 190 -20.61 15.26 25.58
N GLU A 191 -21.06 15.26 24.32
CA GLU A 191 -20.90 14.13 23.41
C GLU A 191 -19.48 13.56 23.62
N PRO A 192 -19.28 12.27 23.97
CA PRO A 192 -17.94 11.71 23.88
C PRO A 192 -17.49 12.00 22.45
N PRO A 193 -16.30 12.61 22.24
CA PRO A 193 -15.90 13.07 20.91
C PRO A 193 -16.07 11.89 19.97
N THR A 194 -16.97 12.03 18.99
CA THR A 194 -17.10 11.04 17.93
C THR A 194 -15.75 11.01 17.23
N LEU A 195 -14.93 10.02 17.56
CA LEU A 195 -13.60 9.90 16.98
C LEU A 195 -13.77 9.93 15.46
N GLN A 196 -13.18 10.93 14.84
CA GLN A 196 -13.27 11.08 13.40
C GLN A 196 -12.53 9.89 12.77
N PRO A 197 -13.14 9.19 11.81
CA PRO A 197 -12.46 8.10 11.11
C PRO A 197 -11.21 8.63 10.40
N THR A 198 -10.24 7.75 10.23
CA THR A 198 -9.01 8.02 9.48
C THR A 198 -8.76 6.88 8.50
N SER A 199 -7.93 7.15 7.50
CA SER A 199 -7.39 6.13 6.62
C SER A 199 -5.87 6.29 6.51
N VAL A 200 -5.12 5.22 6.83
CA VAL A 200 -3.73 5.12 6.38
C VAL A 200 -3.77 4.80 4.88
N LYS A 201 -2.88 5.42 4.10
CA LYS A 201 -2.77 5.15 2.67
C LYS A 201 -1.31 5.14 2.24
N PHE A 202 -0.86 4.02 1.69
CA PHE A 202 0.43 3.95 1.01
C PHE A 202 0.38 4.59 -0.39
N SER A 203 1.51 5.15 -0.83
CA SER A 203 1.66 5.70 -2.18
C SER A 203 1.62 4.64 -3.29
N SER A 204 1.79 3.36 -2.95
CA SER A 204 1.66 2.21 -3.85
C SER A 204 1.23 0.97 -3.06
N THR A 205 0.48 0.06 -3.70
CA THR A 205 0.04 -1.22 -3.11
C THR A 205 1.08 -2.33 -3.27
N SER A 206 2.11 -2.12 -4.11
CA SER A 206 3.20 -3.07 -4.29
C SER A 206 4.52 -2.38 -4.67
N LEU A 207 5.63 -2.99 -4.28
CA LEU A 207 6.99 -2.61 -4.66
C LEU A 207 7.78 -3.87 -4.98
N THR A 208 8.42 -3.91 -6.15
CA THR A 208 9.44 -4.92 -6.45
C THR A 208 10.82 -4.28 -6.42
N ILE A 209 11.70 -4.81 -5.57
CA ILE A 209 13.10 -4.39 -5.47
C ILE A 209 13.98 -5.50 -6.07
N LEU A 210 14.89 -5.11 -6.96
CA LEU A 210 15.91 -6.01 -7.50
C LEU A 210 17.24 -5.79 -6.78
N LYS A 211 17.95 -6.87 -6.43
CA LYS A 211 19.26 -6.78 -5.74
C LYS A 211 20.21 -5.80 -6.44
N GLY A 212 20.76 -4.88 -5.66
CA GLY A 212 21.74 -3.89 -6.12
C GLY A 212 21.17 -2.72 -6.94
N LYS A 213 19.84 -2.64 -7.13
CA LYS A 213 19.20 -1.47 -7.75
C LYS A 213 18.74 -0.49 -6.67
N GLN A 214 18.80 0.80 -6.99
CA GLN A 214 18.19 1.84 -6.15
C GLN A 214 16.67 1.68 -6.16
N TYR A 215 16.03 2.00 -5.05
CA TYR A 215 14.59 1.93 -4.89
C TYR A 215 14.10 3.08 -4.00
N THR A 216 12.82 3.39 -4.11
CA THR A 216 12.12 4.31 -3.21
C THR A 216 10.98 3.55 -2.55
N LEU A 217 10.93 3.59 -1.22
CA LEU A 217 9.89 2.91 -0.45
C LEU A 217 8.56 3.67 -0.57
N PRO A 218 7.42 2.95 -0.68
CA PRO A 218 6.10 3.54 -0.50
C PRO A 218 6.01 4.27 0.84
N THR A 219 5.43 5.47 0.81
CA THR A 219 5.23 6.29 2.00
C THR A 219 3.78 6.15 2.45
N ALA A 220 3.58 5.94 3.75
CA ALA A 220 2.25 5.94 4.36
C ALA A 220 1.87 7.36 4.79
N THR A 221 0.61 7.74 4.55
CA THR A 221 0.02 9.00 5.05
C THR A 221 -1.29 8.70 5.74
N VAL A 222 -1.55 9.36 6.88
CA VAL A 222 -2.86 9.28 7.56
C VAL A 222 -3.74 10.43 7.06
N LEU A 223 -4.93 10.10 6.58
CA LEU A 223 -5.90 11.02 6.00
C LEU A 223 -7.18 11.04 6.84
N LEU A 224 -7.77 12.22 6.97
CA LEU A 224 -9.14 12.43 7.45
C LEU A 224 -10.15 12.14 6.34
N ASP A 225 -11.44 12.02 6.67
CA ASP A 225 -12.53 11.78 5.70
C ASP A 225 -12.61 12.83 4.59
N ASN A 226 -12.23 14.08 4.89
CA ASN A 226 -12.19 15.17 3.91
C ASN A 226 -10.96 15.11 2.98
N GLY A 227 -10.06 14.14 3.17
CA GLY A 227 -8.83 13.95 2.40
C GLY A 227 -7.63 14.75 2.90
N GLU A 228 -7.77 15.53 3.98
CA GLU A 228 -6.65 16.28 4.58
C GLU A 228 -5.68 15.36 5.32
N LYS A 229 -4.39 15.72 5.33
CA LYS A 229 -3.34 14.95 6.00
C LYS A 229 -3.33 15.28 7.49
N LEU A 230 -3.30 14.23 8.32
CA LEU A 230 -3.08 14.36 9.76
C LEU A 230 -1.57 14.34 10.04
N THR A 231 -0.95 15.52 10.18
CA THR A 231 0.53 15.68 10.23
C THR A 231 1.19 15.14 11.49
N ASP A 232 0.45 15.04 12.60
CA ASP A 232 0.98 14.61 13.89
C ASP A 232 0.71 13.12 14.17
N ALA A 233 0.22 12.38 13.17
CA ALA A 233 -0.07 10.96 13.31
C ALA A 233 1.22 10.12 13.38
N GLN A 234 1.42 9.42 14.48
CA GLN A 234 2.53 8.46 14.63
C GLN A 234 2.11 7.08 14.11
N LEU A 235 2.86 6.58 13.13
CA LEU A 235 2.64 5.26 12.55
C LEU A 235 3.55 4.22 13.20
N ALA A 236 3.01 3.02 13.41
CA ALA A 236 3.75 1.83 13.77
C ALA A 236 3.88 0.91 12.55
N TYR A 237 5.10 0.48 12.24
CA TYR A 237 5.38 -0.36 11.08
C TYR A 237 5.68 -1.81 11.48
N SER A 238 5.31 -2.76 10.62
CA SER A 238 5.64 -4.17 10.79
C SER A 238 5.82 -4.87 9.44
N SER A 239 6.58 -5.96 9.43
CA SER A 239 6.77 -6.85 8.28
C SER A 239 6.18 -8.22 8.61
N SER A 240 5.43 -8.82 7.67
CA SER A 240 4.89 -10.16 7.85
C SER A 240 5.97 -11.26 7.82
N ASP A 241 7.11 -11.00 7.18
CA ASP A 241 8.27 -11.90 7.11
C ASP A 241 9.57 -11.10 7.24
N GLU A 242 10.13 -11.12 8.46
CA GLU A 242 11.40 -10.46 8.77
C GLU A 242 12.62 -11.14 8.15
N ASN A 243 12.51 -12.35 7.59
CA ASN A 243 13.61 -12.99 6.86
C ASN A 243 13.74 -12.41 5.44
N VAL A 244 12.65 -11.90 4.86
CA VAL A 244 12.68 -11.20 3.56
C VAL A 244 13.09 -9.74 3.75
N ALA A 245 12.40 -9.03 4.65
CA ALA A 245 12.75 -7.66 5.00
C ALA A 245 12.28 -7.32 6.42
N SER A 246 13.15 -6.69 7.21
CA SER A 246 12.77 -6.09 8.49
C SER A 246 12.47 -4.60 8.32
N VAL A 247 11.59 -4.06 9.15
CA VAL A 247 11.22 -2.64 9.13
C VAL A 247 11.38 -2.04 10.52
N ASP A 248 11.95 -0.84 10.63
CA ASP A 248 11.96 -0.10 11.88
C ASP A 248 10.54 0.30 12.25
N ALA A 249 10.11 -0.08 13.47
CA ALA A 249 8.74 0.07 13.90
C ALA A 249 8.27 1.53 13.97
N SER A 250 9.18 2.51 14.06
CA SER A 250 8.87 3.93 14.26
C SER A 250 9.11 4.78 13.01
N THR A 251 10.15 4.48 12.23
CA THR A 251 10.52 5.26 11.05
C THR A 251 9.99 4.67 9.74
N GLY A 252 9.65 3.38 9.73
CA GLY A 252 9.30 2.66 8.50
C GLY A 252 10.51 2.36 7.62
N GLU A 253 11.75 2.52 8.11
CA GLU A 253 12.96 2.20 7.37
C GLU A 253 13.08 0.68 7.15
N VAL A 254 13.21 0.26 5.89
CA VAL A 254 13.25 -1.16 5.50
C VAL A 254 14.68 -1.63 5.26
N THR A 255 15.08 -2.69 5.96
CA THR A 255 16.32 -3.44 5.71
C THR A 255 15.99 -4.76 5.00
N LEU A 256 16.47 -4.92 3.77
CA LEU A 256 16.31 -6.14 2.98
C LEU A 256 17.26 -7.23 3.48
N LYS A 257 16.77 -8.48 3.53
CA LYS A 257 17.55 -9.65 3.95
C LYS A 257 17.56 -10.67 2.81
N ASP A 258 16.64 -11.65 2.80
CA ASP A 258 16.57 -12.69 1.78
C ASP A 258 15.56 -12.40 0.67
N PHE A 259 15.74 -13.03 -0.48
CA PHE A 259 14.78 -12.94 -1.58
C PHE A 259 13.45 -13.60 -1.19
N GLY A 260 12.36 -12.92 -1.54
CA GLY A 260 11.02 -13.40 -1.22
C GLY A 260 9.99 -12.29 -1.35
N THR A 261 8.84 -12.52 -0.73
CA THR A 261 7.72 -11.58 -0.69
C THR A 261 7.27 -11.41 0.75
N THR A 262 7.12 -10.17 1.19
CA THR A 262 6.60 -9.81 2.51
C THR A 262 5.60 -8.67 2.38
N THR A 263 4.73 -8.52 3.37
CA THR A 263 3.79 -7.41 3.48
C THR A 263 4.30 -6.44 4.54
N ILE A 264 4.48 -5.18 4.15
CA ILE A 264 4.81 -4.10 5.08
C ILE A 264 3.51 -3.38 5.44
N THR A 265 3.20 -3.32 6.74
CA THR A 265 1.97 -2.71 7.27
C THR A 265 2.33 -1.46 8.05
N ALA A 266 1.59 -0.37 7.83
CA ALA A 266 1.63 0.83 8.64
C ALA A 266 0.32 0.99 9.39
N LYS A 267 0.40 1.15 10.70
CA LYS A 267 -0.75 1.22 11.60
C LYS A 267 -0.77 2.53 12.36
N TYR A 268 -1.87 3.24 12.27
CA TYR A 268 -2.21 4.35 13.16
C TYR A 268 -3.10 3.82 14.27
N ALA A 269 -2.65 3.94 15.53
CA ALA A 269 -3.41 3.44 16.67
C ALA A 269 -4.69 4.26 16.97
N GLY A 270 -4.80 5.47 16.42
CA GLY A 270 -5.83 6.44 16.78
C GLY A 270 -5.37 7.42 17.87
N SER A 271 -6.28 8.28 18.29
CA SER A 271 -6.10 9.23 19.40
C SER A 271 -7.44 9.48 20.08
N ASP A 272 -7.47 10.39 21.07
CA ASP A 272 -8.70 10.86 21.72
C ASP A 272 -9.65 11.60 20.76
N MET A 273 -9.19 11.93 19.54
CA MET A 273 -9.97 12.62 18.51
C MET A 273 -10.20 11.79 17.24
N TYR A 274 -9.38 10.77 16.98
CA TYR A 274 -9.35 10.04 15.71
C TYR A 274 -9.35 8.53 15.90
N LYS A 275 -10.11 7.80 15.06
CA LYS A 275 -10.07 6.33 15.07
C LYS A 275 -8.77 5.82 14.49
N GLY A 276 -8.30 4.68 14.98
CA GLY A 276 -7.18 3.97 14.38
C GLY A 276 -7.52 3.42 12.99
N SER A 277 -6.49 3.26 12.18
CA SER A 277 -6.57 2.72 10.82
C SER A 277 -5.23 2.08 10.44
N GLU A 278 -5.23 1.24 9.41
CA GLU A 278 -4.03 0.61 8.90
C GLU A 278 -4.14 0.39 7.40
N ASP A 279 -2.99 0.29 6.74
CA ASP A 279 -2.87 -0.07 5.33
C ASP A 279 -1.58 -0.85 5.15
N SER A 280 -1.42 -1.51 4.00
CA SER A 280 -0.26 -2.33 3.71
C SER A 280 0.11 -2.31 2.23
N TYR A 281 1.38 -2.61 1.94
CA TYR A 281 1.83 -2.89 0.59
C TYR A 281 2.65 -4.19 0.54
N THR A 282 2.65 -4.81 -0.64
CA THR A 282 3.46 -6.01 -0.89
C THR A 282 4.87 -5.61 -1.33
N LEU A 283 5.89 -6.01 -0.58
CA LEU A 283 7.30 -5.88 -0.93
C LEU A 283 7.81 -7.20 -1.50
N ILE A 284 8.33 -7.16 -2.72
CA ILE A 284 8.91 -8.30 -3.39
C ILE A 284 10.39 -8.02 -3.58
N TYR A 285 11.26 -8.71 -2.84
CA TYR A 285 12.69 -8.61 -3.03
C TYR A 285 13.17 -9.79 -3.88
N LYS A 286 13.73 -9.49 -5.05
CA LYS A 286 14.14 -10.50 -6.02
C LYS A 286 15.59 -10.31 -6.43
N ASP A 287 16.18 -11.42 -6.81
CA ASP A 287 17.37 -11.39 -7.62
C ASP A 287 17.06 -10.74 -8.96
N ARG A 288 17.97 -9.89 -9.44
CA ARG A 288 17.90 -9.38 -10.82
C ARG A 288 17.94 -10.55 -11.82
N LEU A 289 18.78 -11.56 -11.61
CA LEU A 289 18.95 -12.64 -12.58
C LEU A 289 17.79 -13.66 -12.58
N GLY A 290 16.80 -13.49 -11.69
CA GLY A 290 15.79 -14.51 -11.43
C GLY A 290 16.37 -15.70 -10.66
N ASN A 291 15.75 -16.87 -10.81
CA ASN A 291 16.23 -18.08 -10.14
C ASN A 291 17.37 -18.72 -10.96
N PRO A 292 18.47 -19.15 -10.31
CA PRO A 292 19.52 -19.93 -10.97
C PRO A 292 18.98 -21.26 -11.49
N THR A 293 19.45 -21.68 -12.66
CA THR A 293 19.11 -22.98 -13.26
C THR A 293 19.83 -24.11 -12.55
N ILE A 294 21.10 -23.89 -12.20
CA ILE A 294 21.95 -24.86 -11.50
C ILE A 294 22.66 -24.12 -10.37
N VAL A 295 22.64 -24.72 -9.18
CA VAL A 295 23.29 -24.15 -7.99
C VAL A 295 24.22 -25.17 -7.40
N PHE A 296 25.48 -24.80 -7.19
CA PHE A 296 26.45 -25.54 -6.42
C PHE A 296 26.73 -24.77 -5.13
N SER A 297 26.11 -25.18 -4.03
CA SER A 297 26.25 -24.55 -2.72
C SER A 297 27.00 -25.47 -1.75
N ALA A 298 28.00 -24.94 -1.06
CA ALA A 298 28.68 -25.67 0.00
C ALA A 298 27.73 -26.09 1.12
N HIS A 299 26.75 -25.25 1.44
CA HIS A 299 25.71 -25.53 2.46
C HIS A 299 24.79 -26.69 2.04
N ASP A 300 24.63 -26.93 0.73
CA ASP A 300 23.90 -28.08 0.18
C ASP A 300 24.83 -29.29 -0.08
N GLY A 301 26.10 -29.22 0.34
CA GLY A 301 27.06 -30.30 0.18
C GLY A 301 27.64 -30.44 -1.22
N ALA A 302 27.57 -29.42 -2.08
CA ALA A 302 28.00 -29.51 -3.48
C ALA A 302 29.47 -29.95 -3.65
N PHE A 303 30.32 -29.66 -2.66
CA PHE A 303 31.75 -29.97 -2.69
C PHE A 303 32.12 -31.20 -1.83
N ALA A 304 31.14 -32.05 -1.48
CA ALA A 304 31.32 -33.17 -0.55
C ALA A 304 32.36 -34.23 -1.00
N GLU A 305 32.60 -34.38 -2.31
CA GLU A 305 33.63 -35.30 -2.82
C GLU A 305 35.04 -34.69 -2.86
N VAL A 306 35.16 -33.37 -2.72
CA VAL A 306 36.45 -32.68 -2.74
C VAL A 306 37.25 -33.04 -1.49
N THR A 307 38.53 -33.38 -1.68
CA THR A 307 39.44 -33.73 -0.58
C THR A 307 39.55 -32.62 0.46
N THR A 308 39.59 -32.98 1.75
CA THR A 308 39.89 -32.05 2.85
C THR A 308 41.39 -31.89 3.10
N LYS A 309 42.22 -32.75 2.49
CA LYS A 309 43.67 -32.62 2.57
C LYS A 309 44.10 -31.42 1.74
N LYS A 310 44.75 -30.47 2.40
CA LYS A 310 45.38 -29.33 1.74
C LYS A 310 46.32 -29.84 0.65
N ALA A 311 46.10 -29.39 -0.58
CA ALA A 311 46.95 -29.76 -1.70
C ALA A 311 48.40 -29.32 -1.44
N ASP A 312 49.37 -30.16 -1.81
CA ASP A 312 50.77 -29.75 -1.90
C ASP A 312 50.97 -28.98 -3.21
N LYS A 313 51.79 -27.92 -3.20
CA LYS A 313 52.14 -27.16 -4.42
C LYS A 313 52.84 -28.03 -5.46
N SER A 314 53.45 -29.13 -5.06
CA SER A 314 54.06 -30.12 -5.95
C SER A 314 53.02 -30.96 -6.73
N ASP A 315 51.77 -30.98 -6.29
CA ASP A 315 50.64 -31.75 -6.86
C ASP A 315 49.73 -30.85 -7.72
N ASP A 316 50.35 -30.09 -8.64
CA ASP A 316 49.67 -29.18 -9.58
C ASP A 316 49.13 -29.92 -10.81
N VAL A 317 48.19 -30.85 -10.59
CA VAL A 317 47.55 -31.65 -11.63
C VAL A 317 46.04 -31.53 -11.52
N TRP A 318 45.36 -31.45 -12.67
CA TRP A 318 43.90 -31.47 -12.74
C TRP A 318 43.33 -32.83 -12.34
N LYS A 319 42.38 -32.83 -11.42
CA LYS A 319 41.66 -34.01 -10.92
C LYS A 319 40.16 -33.81 -11.10
N ASN A 320 39.46 -34.88 -11.47
CA ASN A 320 38.01 -34.85 -11.66
C ASN A 320 37.30 -35.02 -10.31
N TYR A 321 36.25 -34.23 -10.09
CA TYR A 321 35.36 -34.32 -8.94
C TYR A 321 33.91 -34.16 -9.42
N GLN A 322 32.97 -34.86 -8.78
CA GLN A 322 31.55 -34.59 -9.01
C GLN A 322 31.10 -33.49 -8.06
N PHE A 323 30.58 -32.40 -8.63
CA PHE A 323 29.84 -31.43 -7.86
C PHE A 323 28.37 -31.79 -7.95
N ILE A 324 27.72 -31.85 -6.80
CA ILE A 324 26.28 -32.12 -6.71
C ILE A 324 25.55 -30.79 -6.65
N SER A 325 24.68 -30.51 -7.60
CA SER A 325 23.85 -29.30 -7.54
C SER A 325 22.72 -29.44 -6.53
N SER A 326 22.09 -28.34 -6.13
CA SER A 326 21.01 -28.32 -5.13
C SER A 326 19.77 -29.13 -5.54
N ASN A 327 19.63 -29.50 -6.81
CA ASN A 327 18.58 -30.41 -7.31
C ASN A 327 19.01 -31.89 -7.34
N GLY A 328 20.25 -32.22 -6.94
CA GLY A 328 20.78 -33.58 -6.85
C GLY A 328 21.55 -34.08 -8.07
N ASP A 329 21.65 -33.30 -9.14
CA ASP A 329 22.39 -33.70 -10.35
C ASP A 329 23.90 -33.61 -10.15
N ALA A 330 24.65 -34.56 -10.72
CA ALA A 330 26.10 -34.61 -10.64
C ALA A 330 26.76 -34.01 -11.90
N TYR A 331 27.73 -33.12 -11.69
CA TYR A 331 28.43 -32.41 -12.75
C TYR A 331 29.96 -32.64 -12.63
N PRO A 332 30.65 -33.01 -13.72
CA PRO A 332 32.08 -33.28 -13.68
C PRO A 332 32.88 -31.98 -13.72
N PHE A 333 33.39 -31.56 -12.57
CA PHE A 333 34.34 -30.45 -12.47
C PHE A 333 35.77 -30.97 -12.44
N ARG A 334 36.70 -30.16 -12.95
CA ARG A 334 38.13 -30.40 -12.79
C ARG A 334 38.68 -29.39 -11.81
N LEU A 335 39.44 -29.87 -10.83
CA LEU A 335 40.10 -29.02 -9.84
C LEU A 335 41.61 -29.30 -9.85
N ARG A 336 42.41 -28.26 -9.63
CA ARG A 336 43.83 -28.39 -9.28
C ARG A 336 44.16 -27.43 -8.14
N THR A 337 45.18 -27.77 -7.35
CA THR A 337 45.64 -26.94 -6.22
C THR A 337 44.51 -26.47 -5.28
N CYS A 338 43.51 -27.31 -5.06
CA CYS A 338 42.31 -27.02 -4.25
C CYS A 338 42.02 -28.09 -3.22
N TYR A 339 41.27 -27.69 -2.19
CA TYR A 339 40.73 -28.58 -1.16
C TYR A 339 39.43 -27.99 -0.60
N ARG A 340 38.70 -28.79 0.18
CA ARG A 340 37.54 -28.36 0.94
C ARG A 340 37.95 -27.99 2.36
N ASP A 341 37.55 -26.81 2.83
CA ASP A 341 37.84 -26.37 4.20
C ASP A 341 36.83 -26.93 5.23
N SER A 342 36.96 -26.51 6.49
CA SER A 342 36.08 -26.95 7.59
C SER A 342 34.64 -26.44 7.50
N HIS A 343 34.38 -25.38 6.73
CA HIS A 343 33.02 -24.86 6.47
C HIS A 343 32.37 -25.59 5.28
N GLY A 344 33.11 -26.45 4.59
CA GLY A 344 32.67 -27.09 3.37
C GLY A 344 32.97 -26.28 2.11
N PHE A 345 33.64 -25.13 2.22
CA PHE A 345 33.93 -24.25 1.09
C PHE A 345 35.08 -24.78 0.25
N LEU A 346 35.01 -24.55 -1.06
CA LEU A 346 36.10 -24.87 -1.98
C LEU A 346 37.16 -23.77 -1.90
N THR A 347 38.40 -24.13 -1.60
CA THR A 347 39.49 -23.17 -1.46
C THR A 347 40.72 -23.54 -2.26
N ASN A 348 41.37 -22.53 -2.84
CA ASN A 348 42.57 -22.65 -3.67
C ASN A 348 43.85 -22.44 -2.87
N LEU A 349 45.00 -22.88 -3.42
CA LEU A 349 46.30 -22.42 -2.94
C LEU A 349 46.66 -21.04 -3.53
N PRO A 350 47.34 -20.17 -2.77
CA PRO A 350 47.86 -18.91 -3.31
C PRO A 350 48.88 -19.14 -4.43
N GLY A 351 48.81 -18.38 -5.52
CA GLY A 351 49.75 -18.49 -6.64
C GLY A 351 49.30 -18.01 -8.02
N GLY A 352 48.03 -17.63 -8.21
CA GLY A 352 47.57 -16.95 -9.45
C GLY A 352 47.16 -17.87 -10.58
N SER A 353 47.05 -19.17 -10.33
CA SER A 353 46.68 -20.15 -11.35
C SER A 353 45.16 -20.37 -11.41
N ASP A 354 44.69 -20.78 -12.59
CA ASP A 354 43.36 -21.39 -12.74
C ASP A 354 43.29 -22.56 -11.77
N PHE A 355 42.18 -22.79 -11.09
CA PHE A 355 42.10 -23.88 -10.11
C PHE A 355 40.82 -24.70 -10.21
N LEU A 356 39.82 -24.16 -10.90
CA LEU A 356 38.56 -24.81 -11.20
C LEU A 356 38.28 -24.68 -12.69
N GLU A 357 37.85 -25.78 -13.31
CA GLU A 357 37.32 -25.84 -14.66
C GLU A 357 35.96 -26.53 -14.60
N ALA A 358 34.94 -25.84 -15.10
CA ALA A 358 33.56 -26.30 -15.13
C ALA A 358 33.32 -27.25 -16.33
N PRO A 359 32.27 -28.09 -16.29
CA PRO A 359 31.84 -28.79 -17.50
C PRO A 359 31.27 -27.80 -18.54
N ILE A 360 31.00 -28.32 -19.74
CA ILE A 360 30.18 -27.62 -20.72
C ILE A 360 28.72 -27.73 -20.28
N PHE A 361 28.04 -26.59 -20.12
CA PHE A 361 26.60 -26.54 -19.86
C PHE A 361 25.84 -26.51 -21.20
N ASN A 362 24.67 -27.16 -21.25
CA ASN A 362 23.80 -27.13 -22.42
C ASN A 362 23.09 -25.77 -22.52
N ALA A 363 23.79 -24.78 -23.08
CA ALA A 363 23.40 -23.39 -23.10
C ALA A 363 23.85 -22.71 -24.41
N ASP A 364 23.24 -23.08 -25.53
CA ASP A 364 23.63 -22.62 -26.88
C ASP A 364 23.65 -21.08 -27.02
N LYS A 365 22.79 -20.38 -26.26
CA LYS A 365 22.72 -18.91 -26.20
C LYS A 365 23.63 -18.27 -25.12
N GLY A 366 24.52 -19.05 -24.53
CA GLY A 366 25.30 -18.67 -23.37
C GLY A 366 24.55 -18.77 -22.04
N PHE A 367 25.26 -18.44 -20.96
CA PHE A 367 24.76 -18.51 -19.59
C PHE A 367 25.45 -17.46 -18.72
N ILE A 368 24.84 -17.12 -17.59
CA ILE A 368 25.45 -16.28 -16.57
C ILE A 368 25.99 -17.17 -15.45
N VAL A 369 27.20 -16.84 -14.97
CA VAL A 369 27.80 -17.44 -13.78
C VAL A 369 27.85 -16.38 -12.70
N ARG A 370 27.29 -16.68 -11.53
CA ARG A 370 27.56 -15.93 -10.30
C ARG A 370 28.38 -16.79 -9.35
N VAL A 371 29.41 -16.20 -8.77
CA VAL A 371 30.25 -16.84 -7.75
C VAL A 371 30.20 -16.01 -6.48
N THR A 372 29.83 -16.66 -5.37
CA THR A 372 29.87 -16.08 -4.03
C THR A 372 31.01 -16.71 -3.24
N PHE A 373 31.85 -15.88 -2.63
CA PHE A 373 33.07 -16.33 -1.97
C PHE A 373 33.46 -15.44 -0.79
N ASP A 374 34.15 -16.03 0.18
CA ASP A 374 34.80 -15.30 1.26
C ASP A 374 36.26 -15.00 0.89
N GLN A 375 36.74 -13.80 1.25
CA GLN A 375 38.16 -13.44 1.08
C GLN A 375 38.65 -12.40 2.10
N LYS A 376 39.93 -12.50 2.47
CA LYS A 376 40.62 -11.57 3.40
C LYS A 376 41.20 -10.32 2.72
N SER A 377 41.73 -10.46 1.50
CA SER A 377 42.33 -9.36 0.72
C SER A 377 41.50 -9.06 -0.52
N ILE A 378 41.43 -7.79 -0.91
CA ILE A 378 40.72 -7.33 -2.12
C ILE A 378 41.65 -7.10 -3.32
N GLU A 379 42.97 -7.18 -3.15
CA GLU A 379 43.93 -6.79 -4.19
C GLU A 379 44.04 -7.79 -5.35
N ASN A 380 43.33 -8.93 -5.31
CA ASN A 380 43.43 -10.00 -6.30
C ASN A 380 42.25 -10.98 -6.18
N TRP A 381 41.06 -10.49 -6.52
CA TRP A 381 39.83 -11.27 -6.48
C TRP A 381 39.81 -12.43 -7.49
N PRO A 382 39.04 -13.51 -7.21
CA PRO A 382 38.82 -14.57 -8.18
C PRO A 382 38.09 -14.05 -9.43
N THR A 383 38.56 -14.41 -10.62
CA THR A 383 37.95 -14.06 -11.91
C THR A 383 37.68 -15.29 -12.75
N ILE A 384 36.80 -15.15 -13.75
CA ILE A 384 36.71 -16.11 -14.85
C ILE A 384 37.79 -15.79 -15.89
N VAL A 385 38.53 -16.83 -16.30
CA VAL A 385 39.61 -16.70 -17.27
C VAL A 385 39.08 -16.18 -18.61
N GLY A 386 39.72 -15.14 -19.15
CA GLY A 386 39.34 -14.50 -20.41
C GLY A 386 38.33 -13.37 -20.26
N ILE A 387 37.89 -13.06 -19.04
CA ILE A 387 37.06 -11.88 -18.75
C ILE A 387 37.89 -10.87 -17.97
N ASP A 388 38.00 -9.66 -18.52
CA ASP A 388 38.69 -8.53 -17.90
C ASP A 388 37.67 -7.58 -17.25
N ASN A 389 38.10 -6.86 -16.21
CA ASN A 389 37.30 -5.84 -15.50
C ASN A 389 36.04 -6.34 -14.78
N THR A 390 36.09 -7.53 -14.17
CA THR A 390 35.03 -8.04 -13.31
C THR A 390 34.67 -7.05 -12.20
N THR A 391 33.38 -6.81 -12.01
CA THR A 391 32.85 -5.97 -10.92
C THR A 391 32.39 -6.86 -9.77
N TYR A 392 32.73 -6.44 -8.54
CA TYR A 392 32.48 -7.21 -7.33
C TYR A 392 31.55 -6.46 -6.40
N THR A 393 30.63 -7.18 -5.78
CA THR A 393 29.71 -6.66 -4.77
C THR A 393 30.10 -7.24 -3.42
N LYS A 394 30.25 -6.39 -2.39
CA LYS A 394 30.49 -6.83 -1.02
C LYS A 394 29.13 -7.12 -0.36
N ASN A 395 28.91 -8.37 0.04
CA ASN A 395 27.66 -8.80 0.69
C ASN A 395 27.72 -8.62 2.22
N GLY A 396 28.90 -8.54 2.81
CA GLY A 396 29.06 -8.28 4.25
C GLY A 396 30.24 -9.00 4.86
N LYS A 397 30.07 -9.43 6.12
CA LYS A 397 31.07 -10.21 6.86
C LYS A 397 31.05 -11.66 6.37
N GLY A 398 32.22 -12.24 6.11
CA GLY A 398 32.34 -13.64 5.71
C GLY A 398 32.19 -14.59 6.89
N GLU A 399 31.90 -15.86 6.58
CA GLU A 399 31.84 -16.96 7.54
C GLU A 399 33.25 -17.39 7.97
N VAL A 400 34.21 -17.34 7.05
CA VAL A 400 35.61 -17.59 7.38
C VAL A 400 36.16 -16.43 8.21
N LYS A 401 36.71 -16.74 9.40
CA LYS A 401 37.18 -15.73 10.35
C LYS A 401 38.13 -14.71 9.70
N GLY A 402 37.76 -13.44 9.79
CA GLY A 402 38.56 -12.31 9.28
C GLY A 402 38.42 -12.05 7.79
N THR A 403 37.41 -12.63 7.13
CA THR A 403 37.08 -12.39 5.74
C THR A 403 35.81 -11.53 5.61
N SER A 404 35.59 -11.01 4.40
CA SER A 404 34.30 -10.48 3.96
C SER A 404 33.74 -11.37 2.86
N GLU A 405 32.42 -11.43 2.76
CA GLU A 405 31.74 -12.11 1.65
C GLU A 405 31.62 -11.15 0.47
N TYR A 406 31.95 -11.66 -0.71
CA TYR A 406 31.82 -10.97 -1.98
C TYR A 406 31.11 -11.87 -3.00
N GLU A 407 30.57 -11.23 -4.04
CA GLU A 407 30.11 -11.91 -5.23
C GLU A 407 30.52 -11.17 -6.49
N PHE A 408 30.67 -11.93 -7.58
CA PHE A 408 30.76 -11.38 -8.93
C PHE A 408 29.83 -12.16 -9.87
N THR A 409 29.46 -11.53 -10.98
CA THR A 409 28.57 -12.10 -12.00
C THR A 409 29.17 -11.85 -13.37
N GLU A 410 29.25 -12.90 -14.19
CA GLU A 410 29.79 -12.81 -15.54
C GLU A 410 28.97 -13.60 -16.55
N ARG A 411 28.97 -13.16 -17.79
CA ARG A 411 28.30 -13.84 -18.90
C ARG A 411 29.30 -14.64 -19.73
N ILE A 412 28.96 -15.88 -20.02
CA ILE A 412 29.71 -16.77 -20.90
C ILE A 412 28.90 -16.97 -22.18
N GLU A 413 29.50 -16.65 -23.33
CA GLU A 413 28.84 -16.78 -24.62
C GLU A 413 28.97 -18.20 -25.18
N GLY A 414 27.82 -18.78 -25.55
CA GLY A 414 27.71 -20.12 -26.08
C GLY A 414 27.85 -21.24 -25.04
N ALA A 415 27.68 -22.48 -25.51
CA ALA A 415 27.82 -23.69 -24.71
C ALA A 415 29.30 -24.09 -24.58
N ILE A 416 30.06 -23.32 -23.78
CA ILE A 416 31.49 -23.57 -23.53
C ILE A 416 31.79 -23.77 -22.04
N SER A 417 32.92 -24.41 -21.76
CA SER A 417 33.49 -24.53 -20.41
C SER A 417 34.12 -23.20 -19.98
N PHE A 418 34.13 -22.91 -18.68
CA PHE A 418 34.85 -21.78 -18.10
C PHE A 418 35.83 -22.23 -17.02
N ARG A 419 36.82 -21.37 -16.72
CA ARG A 419 37.78 -21.58 -15.64
C ARG A 419 37.76 -20.43 -14.65
N ILE A 420 37.95 -20.73 -13.37
CA ILE A 420 38.17 -19.72 -12.33
C ILE A 420 39.65 -19.68 -11.97
N ARG A 421 40.18 -18.46 -11.84
CA ARG A 421 41.54 -18.17 -11.40
C ARG A 421 41.51 -17.31 -10.15
N ALA A 422 42.42 -17.55 -9.21
CA ALA A 422 42.63 -16.67 -8.06
C ALA A 422 44.11 -16.61 -7.67
N ALA A 423 44.61 -15.40 -7.44
CA ALA A 423 45.99 -15.20 -6.97
C ALA A 423 46.16 -15.36 -5.47
N HIS A 424 45.12 -15.04 -4.70
CA HIS A 424 45.09 -15.22 -3.27
C HIS A 424 44.11 -16.33 -2.87
N LEU A 425 44.19 -16.76 -1.62
CA LEU A 425 43.20 -17.63 -1.01
C LEU A 425 41.81 -17.01 -1.16
N CYS A 426 40.90 -17.73 -1.78
CA CYS A 426 39.48 -17.48 -1.78
C CYS A 426 38.76 -18.74 -1.27
N PHE A 427 37.54 -18.56 -0.76
CA PHE A 427 36.72 -19.66 -0.27
C PHE A 427 35.39 -19.59 -1.02
N ILE A 428 35.27 -20.33 -2.12
CA ILE A 428 34.03 -20.39 -2.91
C ILE A 428 32.97 -21.09 -2.08
N LYS A 429 31.89 -20.35 -1.81
CA LYS A 429 30.72 -20.80 -1.07
C LYS A 429 29.65 -21.33 -2.01
N LYS A 430 29.45 -20.61 -3.12
CA LYS A 430 28.36 -20.86 -4.05
C LYS A 430 28.79 -20.54 -5.49
N ILE A 431 28.40 -21.39 -6.43
CA ILE A 431 28.45 -21.12 -7.86
C ILE A 431 27.04 -21.32 -8.40
N GLU A 432 26.49 -20.28 -9.03
CA GLU A 432 25.15 -20.27 -9.61
C GLU A 432 25.25 -20.12 -11.12
N ILE A 433 24.62 -21.01 -11.86
CA ILE A 433 24.55 -21.00 -13.32
C ILE A 433 23.11 -20.68 -13.70
N PHE A 434 22.96 -19.63 -14.51
CA PHE A 434 21.68 -19.20 -15.04
C PHE A 434 21.69 -19.47 -16.54
N ILE A 435 21.22 -20.67 -16.92
CA ILE A 435 21.05 -21.05 -18.32
C ILE A 435 19.85 -20.26 -18.83
N SER A 436 20.03 -19.57 -19.95
CA SER A 436 18.97 -18.77 -20.57
C SER A 436 18.50 -17.57 -19.74
N SER A 437 19.29 -17.07 -18.77
CA SER A 437 19.04 -15.73 -18.23
C SER A 437 19.73 -14.70 -19.10
N ILE A 438 18.90 -13.89 -19.75
CA ILE A 438 19.33 -12.63 -20.32
C ILE A 438 19.38 -11.67 -19.11
N PRO A 439 20.53 -11.06 -18.78
CA PRO A 439 20.62 -10.19 -17.60
C PRO A 439 19.57 -9.08 -17.71
N PRO A 440 18.77 -8.80 -16.67
CA PRO A 440 17.85 -7.67 -16.77
C PRO A 440 18.65 -6.38 -16.71
N LEU A 441 18.17 -5.40 -17.46
CA LEU A 441 18.61 -4.03 -17.40
C LEU A 441 17.38 -3.16 -17.14
N ASP A 442 17.14 -2.90 -15.85
CA ASP A 442 16.05 -2.03 -15.41
C ASP A 442 16.52 -0.56 -15.40
N ILE A 443 15.84 0.29 -16.17
CA ILE A 443 16.10 1.71 -16.36
C ILE A 443 14.84 2.52 -16.01
N ASP A 444 14.99 3.49 -15.11
CA ASP A 444 13.99 4.52 -14.85
C ASP A 444 14.26 5.74 -15.73
N GLU A 445 13.21 6.31 -16.32
CA GLU A 445 13.35 7.52 -17.15
C GLU A 445 13.90 8.73 -16.36
N LYS A 446 13.90 8.69 -15.03
CA LYS A 446 14.45 9.74 -14.16
C LYS A 446 15.89 9.48 -13.72
N ASP A 447 16.51 8.37 -14.12
CA ASP A 447 17.87 8.00 -13.70
C ASP A 447 18.94 8.79 -14.46
N THR A 448 19.75 9.56 -13.71
CA THR A 448 20.85 10.40 -14.21
C THR A 448 22.13 9.63 -14.54
N LYS A 449 22.18 8.33 -14.29
CA LYS A 449 23.32 7.44 -14.61
C LYS A 449 23.01 6.47 -15.75
N THR A 450 21.92 6.73 -16.49
CA THR A 450 21.47 5.84 -17.55
C THR A 450 22.55 5.68 -18.63
N VAL A 451 23.19 6.76 -19.09
CA VAL A 451 24.23 6.66 -20.13
C VAL A 451 25.44 5.82 -19.68
N GLU A 452 25.89 5.97 -18.44
CA GLU A 452 26.99 5.17 -17.89
C GLU A 452 26.62 3.68 -17.85
N THR A 453 25.43 3.37 -17.34
CA THR A 453 24.92 2.00 -17.25
C THR A 453 24.81 1.36 -18.64
N LEU A 454 24.29 2.11 -19.61
CA LEU A 454 24.18 1.67 -20.99
C LEU A 454 25.55 1.39 -21.63
N LYS A 455 26.56 2.23 -21.37
CA LYS A 455 27.96 2.00 -21.83
C LYS A 455 28.57 0.75 -21.22
N GLN A 456 28.35 0.49 -19.93
CA GLN A 456 28.81 -0.73 -19.25
C GLN A 456 28.19 -2.01 -19.82
N ASN A 457 27.05 -1.88 -20.51
CA ASN A 457 26.31 -2.98 -21.12
C ASN A 457 26.36 -2.97 -22.64
N ASP A 458 27.22 -2.15 -23.25
CA ASP A 458 27.37 -2.09 -24.70
C ASP A 458 27.72 -3.46 -25.30
N ASP A 459 27.14 -3.76 -26.46
CA ASP A 459 27.21 -5.04 -27.16
C ASP A 459 26.67 -6.26 -26.38
N LYS A 460 26.13 -6.09 -25.16
CA LYS A 460 25.53 -7.18 -24.38
C LYS A 460 24.05 -7.36 -24.72
N VAL A 461 23.61 -8.62 -24.79
CA VAL A 461 22.19 -8.97 -24.84
C VAL A 461 21.61 -8.89 -23.43
N VAL A 462 20.54 -8.10 -23.25
CA VAL A 462 19.87 -7.84 -21.97
C VAL A 462 18.35 -8.00 -22.10
N GLN A 463 17.66 -8.25 -20.99
CA GLN A 463 16.22 -8.03 -20.89
C GLN A 463 16.02 -6.58 -20.42
N PHE A 464 15.69 -5.69 -21.34
CA PHE A 464 15.61 -4.26 -21.04
C PHE A 464 14.22 -3.91 -20.48
N LYS A 465 14.16 -3.39 -19.27
CA LYS A 465 12.92 -2.87 -18.68
C LYS A 465 13.00 -1.35 -18.60
N LEU A 466 12.04 -0.67 -19.23
CA LEU A 466 11.85 0.76 -19.13
C LEU A 466 10.74 1.05 -18.11
N ASN A 467 11.07 1.60 -16.94
CA ASN A 467 10.08 2.08 -15.97
C ASN A 467 9.49 3.42 -16.43
N ARG A 468 8.50 3.31 -17.32
CA ARG A 468 7.70 4.42 -17.80
C ARG A 468 6.27 3.97 -17.97
N ARG A 469 5.34 4.83 -17.57
CA ARG A 469 3.91 4.62 -17.78
C ARG A 469 3.50 5.10 -19.16
N PHE A 470 2.79 4.23 -19.89
CA PHE A 470 2.09 4.56 -21.12
C PHE A 470 0.60 4.34 -20.91
N VAL A 471 -0.22 5.28 -21.38
CA VAL A 471 -1.68 5.24 -21.22
C VAL A 471 -2.29 5.15 -22.61
N ASN A 472 -3.26 4.25 -22.79
CA ASN A 472 -4.10 4.18 -23.98
C ASN A 472 -5.15 5.29 -23.93
N ASP A 473 -4.69 6.52 -24.18
CA ASP A 473 -5.50 7.74 -24.27
C ASP A 473 -5.63 8.22 -25.72
N GLY A 474 -5.18 7.41 -26.68
CA GLY A 474 -5.14 7.74 -28.11
C GLY A 474 -4.05 8.74 -28.50
N LYS A 475 -3.17 9.14 -27.56
CA LYS A 475 -2.17 10.19 -27.76
C LYS A 475 -0.79 9.63 -28.13
N TRP A 476 0.00 10.47 -28.78
CA TRP A 476 1.40 10.20 -29.09
C TRP A 476 2.32 10.48 -27.90
N TYR A 477 3.33 9.65 -27.73
CA TYR A 477 4.42 9.81 -26.78
C TYR A 477 5.75 9.84 -27.53
N THR A 478 6.79 10.50 -27.01
CA THR A 478 8.14 10.40 -27.59
C THR A 478 8.92 9.26 -26.96
N ILE A 479 9.74 8.53 -27.74
CA ILE A 479 10.59 7.43 -27.27
C ILE A 479 11.91 7.41 -28.05
N CYS A 480 13.01 7.05 -27.37
CA CYS A 480 14.31 6.78 -27.99
C CYS A 480 14.98 5.64 -27.22
N LEU A 481 15.32 4.54 -27.90
CA LEU A 481 15.83 3.32 -27.26
C LEU A 481 17.25 2.96 -27.72
N PRO A 482 18.10 2.37 -26.86
CA PRO A 482 19.50 2.04 -27.15
C PRO A 482 19.71 0.69 -27.83
N PHE A 483 18.72 0.19 -28.57
CA PHE A 483 18.78 -1.10 -29.26
C PHE A 483 17.78 -1.15 -30.41
N ASN A 484 18.03 -2.06 -31.35
CA ASN A 484 17.11 -2.32 -32.46
C ASN A 484 15.99 -3.26 -31.99
N ILE A 485 14.76 -3.00 -32.43
CA ILE A 485 13.63 -3.91 -32.17
C ILE A 485 12.65 -3.92 -33.36
N SER A 486 12.23 -5.12 -33.76
CA SER A 486 11.25 -5.30 -34.82
C SER A 486 9.83 -4.99 -34.36
N GLN A 487 8.92 -4.71 -35.30
CA GLN A 487 7.50 -4.50 -34.98
C GLN A 487 6.90 -5.64 -34.15
N GLN A 488 7.27 -6.88 -34.46
CA GLN A 488 6.76 -8.06 -33.74
C GLN A 488 7.21 -8.07 -32.28
N GLN A 489 8.48 -7.75 -32.04
CA GLN A 489 9.03 -7.68 -30.68
C GLN A 489 8.48 -6.47 -29.91
N LEU A 490 8.29 -5.32 -30.58
CA LEU A 490 7.67 -4.13 -30.00
C LEU A 490 6.22 -4.43 -29.59
N ALA A 491 5.42 -5.01 -30.48
CA ALA A 491 4.04 -5.40 -30.21
C ALA A 491 3.95 -6.41 -29.04
N LYS A 492 4.85 -7.40 -29.01
CA LYS A 492 4.96 -8.36 -27.89
C LYS A 492 5.23 -7.64 -26.56
N ALA A 493 6.18 -6.71 -26.53
CA ALA A 493 6.55 -5.96 -25.32
C ALA A 493 5.37 -5.14 -24.75
N PHE A 494 4.52 -4.60 -25.62
CA PHE A 494 3.31 -3.88 -25.24
C PHE A 494 2.08 -4.78 -25.06
N GLY A 495 2.19 -6.10 -25.25
CA GLY A 495 1.06 -7.03 -25.11
C GLY A 495 -0.05 -6.84 -26.16
N VAL A 496 0.28 -6.30 -27.33
CA VAL A 496 -0.67 -5.98 -28.42
C VAL A 496 -0.22 -6.62 -29.74
N LYS A 497 -1.05 -6.51 -30.78
CA LYS A 497 -0.70 -7.02 -32.13
C LYS A 497 0.14 -6.04 -32.93
N TYR A 498 0.04 -4.76 -32.63
CA TYR A 498 0.69 -3.69 -33.38
C TYR A 498 0.79 -2.44 -32.50
N VAL A 499 1.89 -1.71 -32.63
CA VAL A 499 2.12 -0.41 -31.99
C VAL A 499 2.41 0.61 -33.08
N ASP A 500 1.70 1.73 -33.07
CA ASP A 500 1.92 2.79 -34.05
C ASP A 500 3.20 3.55 -33.73
N LEU A 501 4.10 3.57 -34.71
CA LEU A 501 5.38 4.24 -34.66
C LEU A 501 5.48 5.27 -35.80
N ARG A 502 6.01 6.45 -35.49
CA ARG A 502 6.34 7.48 -36.48
C ARG A 502 7.71 8.08 -36.20
N THR A 503 8.40 8.53 -37.23
CA THR A 503 9.59 9.37 -37.08
C THR A 503 9.44 10.65 -37.90
N PHE A 504 10.27 11.65 -37.61
CA PHE A 504 10.26 12.91 -38.34
C PHE A 504 10.50 12.65 -39.83
N ASP A 505 9.67 13.25 -40.68
CA ASP A 505 9.80 13.17 -42.13
C ASP A 505 10.31 14.49 -42.70
N HIS A 506 9.47 15.52 -42.63
CA HIS A 506 9.80 16.85 -43.15
C HIS A 506 8.99 17.95 -42.45
N MET A 507 9.33 19.20 -42.77
CA MET A 507 8.60 20.39 -42.33
C MET A 507 7.90 21.03 -43.53
N GLU A 508 6.61 21.34 -43.41
CA GLU A 508 5.87 22.14 -44.39
C GLU A 508 5.19 23.34 -43.70
N GLY A 509 5.63 24.54 -44.06
CA GLY A 509 5.17 25.77 -43.40
C GLY A 509 5.51 25.78 -41.91
N THR A 510 4.50 25.69 -41.05
CA THR A 510 4.64 25.59 -39.59
C THR A 510 4.21 24.22 -39.03
N THR A 511 4.11 23.21 -39.90
CA THR A 511 3.65 21.86 -39.55
C THR A 511 4.77 20.85 -39.73
N MET A 512 5.10 20.12 -38.67
CA MET A 512 6.01 18.97 -38.71
C MET A 512 5.24 17.72 -39.16
N PHE A 513 5.70 17.10 -40.24
CA PHE A 513 5.13 15.86 -40.75
C PHE A 513 5.95 14.66 -40.28
N PHE A 514 5.23 13.60 -39.92
CA PHE A 514 5.79 12.36 -39.44
C PHE A 514 5.36 11.21 -40.36
N LYS A 515 6.31 10.33 -40.68
CA LYS A 515 6.08 9.15 -41.52
C LYS A 515 5.99 7.88 -40.66
N THR A 516 5.28 6.89 -41.17
CA THR A 516 5.17 5.56 -40.56
C THR A 516 6.49 4.83 -40.58
N GLU A 517 6.80 4.19 -39.46
CA GLU A 517 7.94 3.28 -39.30
C GLU A 517 7.43 1.97 -38.70
N GLU A 518 8.11 0.85 -38.99
CA GLU A 518 7.78 -0.46 -38.44
C GLU A 518 8.75 -0.92 -37.35
N ASN A 519 10.00 -0.44 -37.40
CA ASN A 519 11.05 -0.91 -36.51
C ASN A 519 11.65 0.29 -35.77
N ILE A 520 12.10 0.04 -34.55
CA ILE A 520 12.92 1.00 -33.82
C ILE A 520 14.37 0.64 -34.08
N GLU A 521 15.13 1.61 -34.56
CA GLU A 521 16.57 1.55 -34.64
C GLU A 521 17.20 2.22 -33.42
N ALA A 522 18.33 1.68 -32.96
CA ALA A 522 19.03 2.17 -31.79
C ALA A 522 19.38 3.66 -31.94
N GLY A 523 18.95 4.48 -30.98
CA GLY A 523 19.22 5.91 -30.93
C GLY A 523 18.33 6.78 -31.81
N VAL A 524 17.51 6.22 -32.68
CA VAL A 524 16.54 6.99 -33.46
C VAL A 524 15.37 7.41 -32.56
N PRO A 525 14.97 8.69 -32.56
CA PRO A 525 13.79 9.14 -31.85
C PRO A 525 12.50 8.90 -32.65
N TYR A 526 11.45 8.49 -31.94
CA TYR A 526 10.14 8.18 -32.52
C TYR A 526 8.99 8.78 -31.72
N LEU A 527 7.86 9.00 -32.39
CA LEU A 527 6.55 9.04 -31.77
C LEU A 527 6.00 7.62 -31.67
N ILE A 528 5.42 7.28 -30.52
CA ILE A 528 4.80 5.99 -30.24
C ILE A 528 3.39 6.21 -29.70
N LYS A 529 2.39 5.52 -30.24
CA LYS A 529 0.99 5.58 -29.75
C LYS A 529 0.64 4.22 -29.10
N PRO A 530 0.57 4.14 -27.76
CA PRO A 530 0.28 2.90 -27.06
C PRO A 530 -1.20 2.51 -27.20
N ASN A 531 -1.46 1.22 -27.41
CA ASN A 531 -2.82 0.66 -27.55
C ASN A 531 -3.33 -0.05 -26.27
N THR A 532 -2.56 0.00 -25.19
CA THR A 532 -2.95 -0.48 -23.85
C THR A 532 -2.31 0.37 -22.78
N ASN A 533 -2.92 0.42 -21.59
CA ASN A 533 -2.25 0.95 -20.41
C ASN A 533 -1.15 -0.03 -19.99
N ILE A 534 0.05 0.48 -19.76
CA ILE A 534 1.18 -0.33 -19.30
C ILE A 534 2.09 0.49 -18.38
N ASP A 535 2.38 -0.09 -17.22
CA ASP A 535 3.29 0.46 -16.21
C ASP A 535 4.61 -0.30 -16.29
N GLY A 536 5.57 0.28 -17.02
CA GLY A 536 6.86 -0.33 -17.29
C GLY A 536 6.80 -1.33 -18.45
N VAL A 537 7.69 -1.16 -19.45
CA VAL A 537 7.73 -2.00 -20.65
C VAL A 537 8.98 -2.87 -20.64
N VAL A 538 8.81 -4.17 -20.91
CA VAL A 538 9.91 -5.15 -20.93
C VAL A 538 10.19 -5.62 -22.35
N PHE A 539 11.44 -5.50 -22.77
CA PHE A 539 11.95 -5.96 -24.06
C PHE A 539 12.92 -7.12 -23.83
N ASP A 540 12.55 -8.31 -24.30
CA ASP A 540 13.38 -9.50 -24.22
C ASP A 540 14.41 -9.54 -25.34
N ASP A 541 15.57 -10.14 -25.08
CA ASP A 541 16.58 -10.49 -26.09
C ASP A 541 17.08 -9.28 -26.91
N VAL A 542 17.21 -8.10 -26.28
CA VAL A 542 17.70 -6.90 -26.98
C VAL A 542 19.19 -6.71 -26.75
N LYS A 543 19.92 -6.40 -27.83
CA LYS A 543 21.35 -6.12 -27.77
C LYS A 543 21.57 -4.62 -27.64
N ILE A 544 22.19 -4.19 -26.54
CA ILE A 544 22.51 -2.76 -26.32
C ILE A 544 23.55 -2.30 -27.35
N ALA A 545 23.29 -1.16 -27.97
CA ALA A 545 24.15 -0.52 -28.96
C ALA A 545 24.48 0.91 -28.50
N MET A 546 25.65 1.08 -27.86
CA MET A 546 26.05 2.27 -27.08
C MET A 546 27.46 2.80 -27.35
N LYS A 547 28.24 2.13 -28.20
CA LYS A 547 29.68 2.28 -28.40
C LYS A 547 30.25 3.70 -28.61
N ALA A 548 29.44 4.76 -28.78
CA ALA A 548 29.91 6.14 -28.97
C ALA A 548 29.00 7.32 -28.50
N ASN A 549 27.95 7.10 -27.68
CA ASN A 549 26.79 8.01 -27.49
C ASN A 549 25.93 8.12 -28.78
N PRO A 550 24.89 7.27 -28.93
CA PRO A 550 24.27 7.00 -30.23
C PRO A 550 22.92 7.70 -30.46
N THR A 551 22.45 8.63 -29.61
CA THR A 551 21.16 9.27 -29.91
C THR A 551 21.28 10.10 -31.18
N LEU A 552 20.48 9.73 -32.17
CA LEU A 552 20.49 10.34 -33.48
C LEU A 552 19.56 11.55 -33.47
N GLN A 553 20.01 12.57 -34.19
CA GLN A 553 19.19 13.70 -34.56
C GLN A 553 18.56 13.37 -35.92
N VAL A 554 17.23 13.33 -35.99
CA VAL A 554 16.51 13.05 -37.24
C VAL A 554 15.82 14.32 -37.70
N GLY A 555 16.12 14.74 -38.92
CA GLY A 555 15.50 15.90 -39.54
C GLY A 555 16.49 16.68 -40.40
N LYS A 556 16.05 17.85 -40.84
CA LYS A 556 16.79 18.68 -41.79
C LYS A 556 16.41 20.15 -41.64
N ASP A 557 17.22 21.04 -42.20
CA ASP A 557 16.91 22.46 -42.39
C ASP A 557 16.59 23.20 -41.07
N GLY A 558 17.25 22.79 -39.97
CA GLY A 558 17.07 23.39 -38.65
C GLY A 558 15.93 22.80 -37.82
N TYR A 559 15.12 21.91 -38.41
CA TYR A 559 14.04 21.20 -37.73
C TYR A 559 14.45 19.76 -37.47
N TYR A 560 14.49 19.39 -36.20
CA TYR A 560 14.97 18.07 -35.82
C TYR A 560 14.16 17.47 -34.69
N MET A 561 14.09 16.15 -34.66
CA MET A 561 13.73 15.36 -33.50
C MET A 561 15.01 14.81 -32.88
N GLN A 562 15.20 15.00 -31.58
CA GLN A 562 16.41 14.62 -30.84
C GLN A 562 16.07 13.71 -29.68
N GLY A 563 16.65 12.50 -29.69
CA GLY A 563 16.52 11.54 -28.60
C GLY A 563 17.44 11.84 -27.42
N VAL A 564 17.01 11.46 -26.21
CA VAL A 564 17.78 11.51 -24.97
C VAL A 564 17.60 10.19 -24.19
N TYR A 565 18.66 9.71 -23.55
CA TYR A 565 18.61 8.49 -22.72
C TYR A 565 18.51 8.75 -21.22
N GLU A 566 18.91 9.93 -20.77
CA GLU A 566 18.89 10.34 -19.36
C GLU A 566 18.26 11.73 -19.22
N PRO A 567 17.87 12.15 -18.00
CA PRO A 567 17.36 13.48 -17.77
C PRO A 567 18.24 14.58 -18.39
N THR A 568 17.64 15.41 -19.25
CA THR A 568 18.35 16.41 -20.05
C THR A 568 17.66 17.75 -19.95
N ASP A 569 18.41 18.80 -19.63
CA ASP A 569 17.91 20.17 -19.63
C ASP A 569 17.76 20.70 -21.05
N LEU A 570 16.58 21.23 -21.35
CA LEU A 570 16.24 21.82 -22.64
C LEU A 570 16.47 23.33 -22.62
N TYR A 571 16.83 23.89 -23.77
CA TYR A 571 17.04 25.33 -23.89
C TYR A 571 15.72 26.09 -23.79
N ILE A 572 15.72 27.08 -22.90
CA ILE A 572 14.59 28.00 -22.65
C ILE A 572 14.57 29.19 -23.64
N ASP A 573 15.50 29.25 -24.59
CA ASP A 573 15.55 30.30 -25.63
C ASP A 573 14.48 30.12 -26.73
N GLY A 574 13.64 29.09 -26.59
CA GLY A 574 12.54 28.76 -27.49
C GLY A 574 12.94 27.90 -28.69
N THR A 575 14.22 27.55 -28.86
CA THR A 575 14.67 26.66 -29.94
C THR A 575 14.41 25.19 -29.65
N HIS A 576 14.23 24.81 -28.39
CA HIS A 576 13.79 23.48 -28.00
C HIS A 576 12.29 23.51 -27.70
N VAL A 577 11.55 22.53 -28.20
CA VAL A 577 10.14 22.30 -27.89
C VAL A 577 9.89 20.83 -27.60
N PHE A 578 8.86 20.51 -26.83
CA PHE A 578 8.52 19.14 -26.48
C PHE A 578 7.02 18.89 -26.62
N LEU A 579 6.64 17.62 -26.78
CA LEU A 579 5.24 17.21 -26.86
C LEU A 579 4.65 17.11 -25.45
N GLY A 580 3.59 17.87 -25.18
CA GLY A 580 2.92 17.93 -23.88
C GLY A 580 1.46 17.46 -23.94
N SER A 581 0.63 18.04 -23.08
CA SER A 581 -0.80 17.69 -22.97
C SER A 581 -1.55 17.94 -24.27
N GLU A 582 -2.53 17.08 -24.55
CA GLU A 582 -3.29 17.07 -25.81
C GLU A 582 -2.41 16.98 -27.07
N ASN A 583 -1.21 16.39 -26.95
CA ASN A 583 -0.18 16.34 -27.99
C ASN A 583 0.18 17.70 -28.59
N ARG A 584 0.11 18.78 -27.83
CA ARG A 584 0.56 20.09 -28.30
C ARG A 584 2.05 20.27 -28.09
N PHE A 585 2.67 21.14 -28.90
CA PHE A 585 4.04 21.58 -28.64
C PHE A 585 4.06 22.57 -27.47
N PHE A 586 5.04 22.40 -26.59
CA PHE A 586 5.33 23.27 -25.46
C PHE A 586 6.79 23.72 -25.51
N ARG A 587 7.02 24.96 -25.07
CA ARG A 587 8.36 25.48 -24.82
C ARG A 587 8.77 25.22 -23.37
N PRO A 588 10.04 24.85 -23.12
CA PRO A 588 10.63 24.85 -21.79
C PRO A 588 10.48 26.21 -21.09
N SER A 589 10.35 26.19 -19.77
CA SER A 589 10.35 27.39 -18.92
C SER A 589 11.42 27.28 -17.83
N GLU A 590 11.70 28.39 -17.15
CA GLU A 590 12.62 28.44 -16.00
C GLU A 590 12.31 27.36 -14.95
N THR A 591 11.03 27.05 -14.74
CA THR A 591 10.58 26.07 -13.74
C THR A 591 10.31 24.68 -14.31
N ASN A 592 10.29 24.52 -15.64
CA ASN A 592 9.98 23.27 -16.31
C ASN A 592 10.76 23.14 -17.63
N HIS A 593 12.03 22.75 -17.52
CA HIS A 593 12.92 22.58 -18.68
C HIS A 593 13.69 21.26 -18.70
N THR A 594 13.60 20.43 -17.67
CA THR A 594 14.26 19.12 -17.68
C THR A 594 13.34 18.05 -18.26
N MET A 595 13.76 17.41 -19.34
CA MET A 595 13.09 16.25 -19.93
C MET A 595 13.65 14.95 -19.34
N ASN A 596 12.78 14.03 -18.92
CA ASN A 596 13.18 12.67 -18.52
C ASN A 596 13.88 11.90 -19.67
N GLY A 597 14.73 10.93 -19.33
CA GLY A 597 15.41 10.04 -20.27
C GLY A 597 14.48 9.11 -21.07
N MET A 598 15.05 8.44 -22.06
CA MET A 598 14.37 7.53 -23.00
C MET A 598 13.22 8.20 -23.77
N ARG A 599 13.37 9.50 -24.03
CA ARG A 599 12.39 10.38 -24.68
C ARG A 599 13.04 11.13 -25.83
N ALA A 600 12.25 11.96 -26.50
CA ALA A 600 12.74 12.89 -27.49
C ALA A 600 12.08 14.27 -27.35
N TYR A 601 12.83 15.30 -27.71
CA TYR A 601 12.35 16.66 -27.92
C TYR A 601 12.56 17.07 -29.38
N PHE A 602 12.12 18.27 -29.72
CA PHE A 602 12.24 18.83 -31.05
C PHE A 602 13.07 20.12 -31.02
N VAL A 603 13.90 20.30 -32.02
CA VAL A 603 14.69 21.50 -32.26
C VAL A 603 14.07 22.25 -33.43
N ILE A 604 13.95 23.57 -33.28
CA ILE A 604 13.48 24.49 -34.31
C ILE A 604 14.49 25.62 -34.52
N PRO A 605 14.56 26.21 -35.72
CA PRO A 605 15.46 27.32 -35.98
C PRO A 605 15.00 28.60 -35.25
N LYS A 606 15.94 29.50 -34.96
CA LYS A 606 15.68 30.73 -34.18
C LYS A 606 14.60 31.63 -34.77
N ASP A 607 14.47 31.68 -36.09
CA ASP A 607 13.44 32.46 -36.80
C ASP A 607 12.03 31.83 -36.69
N ALA A 608 11.93 30.57 -36.24
CA ALA A 608 10.68 29.87 -35.99
C ALA A 608 10.20 29.96 -34.53
N VAL A 609 10.98 30.55 -33.62
CA VAL A 609 10.67 30.61 -32.18
C VAL A 609 9.32 31.25 -31.90
N ASN A 610 8.94 32.29 -32.66
CA ASN A 610 7.66 32.99 -32.50
C ASN A 610 6.53 32.44 -33.40
N LYS A 611 6.78 31.36 -34.15
CA LYS A 611 5.78 30.75 -35.03
C LYS A 611 4.98 29.70 -34.26
N ILE A 612 3.68 29.68 -34.52
CA ILE A 612 2.77 28.64 -34.02
C ILE A 612 3.07 27.33 -34.74
N LEU A 613 3.60 26.37 -34.01
CA LEU A 613 3.93 25.05 -34.53
C LEU A 613 2.77 24.08 -34.39
N SER A 614 2.76 23.12 -35.29
CA SER A 614 1.82 22.00 -35.28
C SER A 614 2.44 20.75 -35.86
N TYR A 615 1.76 19.61 -35.74
CA TYR A 615 2.24 18.36 -36.31
C TYR A 615 1.14 17.57 -37.02
N ASN A 616 1.54 16.72 -37.95
CA ASN A 616 0.69 15.72 -38.61
C ASN A 616 1.37 14.35 -38.55
N ALA A 617 0.72 13.39 -37.90
CA ALA A 617 1.21 12.03 -37.73
C ALA A 617 0.28 10.94 -38.33
N ASP A 618 -0.88 11.31 -38.87
CA ASP A 618 -1.91 10.37 -39.33
C ASP A 618 -2.15 10.43 -40.86
N SER A 619 -1.29 11.15 -41.59
CA SER A 619 -1.09 11.11 -43.06
C SER A 619 -2.29 11.40 -43.98
N GLU A 620 -3.49 11.67 -43.46
CA GLU A 620 -4.58 12.21 -44.26
C GLU A 620 -4.85 13.67 -43.87
N ALA A 621 -4.45 14.58 -44.75
CA ALA A 621 -4.75 15.99 -44.63
C ALA A 621 -6.26 16.22 -44.78
N THR A 622 -7.00 16.26 -43.65
CA THR A 622 -8.29 16.98 -43.57
C THR A 622 -8.68 17.48 -42.16
N ASP A 623 -7.96 17.18 -41.08
CA ASP A 623 -8.46 17.48 -39.73
C ASP A 623 -7.58 18.35 -38.83
N ILE A 624 -8.22 18.85 -37.77
CA ILE A 624 -7.82 19.98 -36.89
C ILE A 624 -6.34 19.90 -36.45
N ILE A 625 -5.62 20.99 -36.74
CA ILE A 625 -4.21 21.19 -36.44
C ILE A 625 -4.03 21.34 -34.92
N ALA A 626 -3.22 20.46 -34.29
CA ALA A 626 -2.80 20.63 -32.90
C ALA A 626 -1.83 21.80 -32.79
N ILE A 627 -2.18 22.81 -32.00
CA ILE A 627 -1.52 24.12 -31.95
C ILE A 627 -0.64 24.21 -30.70
N ASP A 628 0.51 24.86 -30.82
CA ASP A 628 1.34 25.32 -29.70
C ASP A 628 0.53 25.96 -28.56
N ALA A 629 0.68 25.45 -27.34
CA ALA A 629 -0.09 25.92 -26.20
C ALA A 629 0.43 27.24 -25.60
N ASN A 630 1.68 27.61 -25.87
CA ASN A 630 2.37 28.72 -25.19
C ASN A 630 2.46 29.98 -26.04
N LEU A 631 2.08 29.92 -27.32
CA LEU A 631 2.03 31.08 -28.22
C LEU A 631 0.61 31.62 -28.30
N GLN A 632 0.38 32.78 -27.71
CA GLN A 632 -0.79 33.61 -27.96
C GLN A 632 -0.49 34.46 -29.22
N PRO A 633 -1.06 34.19 -30.40
CA PRO A 633 -0.89 35.04 -31.57
C PRO A 633 -1.36 36.48 -31.25
N LYS A 634 -0.37 37.36 -31.10
CA LYS A 634 -0.58 38.79 -31.32
C LYS A 634 -0.41 39.06 -32.81
N ASP A 635 -1.27 39.91 -33.36
CA ASP A 635 -1.20 40.50 -34.71
C ASP A 635 -1.84 39.68 -35.86
N HIS A 636 -2.84 38.85 -35.58
CA HIS A 636 -3.65 38.22 -36.63
C HIS A 636 -5.12 38.62 -36.52
N LYS A 637 -5.73 38.98 -37.66
CA LYS A 637 -7.18 39.19 -37.74
C LYS A 637 -7.90 37.89 -37.40
N VAL A 638 -8.71 37.93 -36.35
CA VAL A 638 -9.53 36.83 -35.88
C VAL A 638 -10.96 37.05 -36.37
N TYR A 639 -11.58 36.00 -36.88
CA TYR A 639 -12.99 35.98 -37.25
C TYR A 639 -13.71 34.87 -36.47
N ASN A 640 -14.99 35.02 -36.18
CA ASN A 640 -15.78 33.88 -35.68
C ASN A 640 -16.14 32.92 -36.83
N ILE A 641 -16.76 31.78 -36.51
CA ILE A 641 -17.19 30.78 -37.51
C ILE A 641 -18.21 31.31 -38.54
N SER A 642 -18.85 32.44 -38.27
CA SER A 642 -19.75 33.12 -39.21
C SER A 642 -19.02 34.13 -40.12
N GLY A 643 -17.68 34.20 -40.04
CA GLY A 643 -16.86 35.12 -40.83
C GLY A 643 -16.87 36.56 -40.34
N MET A 644 -17.40 36.83 -39.14
CA MET A 644 -17.39 38.17 -38.54
C MET A 644 -16.06 38.43 -37.86
N TYR A 645 -15.42 39.55 -38.18
CA TYR A 645 -14.18 39.98 -37.53
C TYR A 645 -14.41 40.27 -36.04
N VAL A 646 -13.55 39.74 -35.17
CA VAL A 646 -13.68 39.81 -33.71
C VAL A 646 -12.44 40.35 -32.99
N GLY A 647 -11.38 40.70 -33.71
CA GLY A 647 -10.19 41.36 -33.14
C GLY A 647 -8.90 41.07 -33.90
N ASP A 648 -7.80 41.71 -33.47
CA ASP A 648 -6.44 41.50 -34.01
C ASP A 648 -5.55 40.62 -33.10
N SER A 649 -6.14 40.03 -32.07
CA SER A 649 -5.49 39.08 -31.17
C SER A 649 -6.48 38.03 -30.69
N ASN A 650 -5.97 36.89 -30.25
CA ASN A 650 -6.77 35.84 -29.63
C ASN A 650 -6.75 35.88 -28.08
N CYS A 651 -6.12 36.91 -27.50
CA CYS A 651 -5.85 36.98 -26.06
C CYS A 651 -7.08 37.28 -25.20
N ASP A 652 -8.14 37.87 -25.79
CA ASP A 652 -9.35 38.30 -25.09
C ASP A 652 -10.63 37.65 -25.64
N LEU A 653 -10.50 36.51 -26.33
CA LEU A 653 -11.62 35.80 -26.92
C LEU A 653 -12.25 34.84 -25.91
N MET A 654 -13.58 34.85 -25.84
CA MET A 654 -14.33 33.82 -25.12
C MET A 654 -14.04 32.43 -25.72
N PRO A 655 -14.14 31.34 -24.94
CA PRO A 655 -13.99 30.00 -25.48
C PRO A 655 -14.93 29.75 -26.66
N GLY A 656 -14.37 29.22 -27.76
CA GLY A 656 -15.08 29.06 -29.01
C GLY A 656 -14.17 28.74 -30.17
N THR A 657 -14.78 28.40 -31.31
CA THR A 657 -14.04 28.21 -32.57
C THR A 657 -13.97 29.53 -33.34
N TYR A 658 -12.80 29.84 -33.85
CA TYR A 658 -12.46 31.05 -34.58
C TYR A 658 -11.72 30.73 -35.88
N ILE A 659 -11.64 31.69 -36.79
CA ILE A 659 -10.80 31.66 -37.98
C ILE A 659 -9.68 32.68 -37.77
N VAL A 660 -8.44 32.22 -37.72
CA VAL A 660 -7.25 33.06 -37.60
C VAL A 660 -6.37 32.73 -38.79
N ASP A 661 -6.03 33.74 -39.60
CA ASP A 661 -5.23 33.58 -40.83
C ASP A 661 -5.79 32.49 -41.79
N GLY A 662 -7.12 32.47 -41.95
CA GLY A 662 -7.80 31.51 -42.82
C GLY A 662 -7.93 30.08 -42.26
N LYS A 663 -7.46 29.81 -41.03
CA LYS A 663 -7.50 28.49 -40.40
C LYS A 663 -8.43 28.45 -39.20
N LYS A 664 -9.14 27.33 -39.00
CA LYS A 664 -9.97 27.10 -37.82
C LYS A 664 -9.10 26.89 -36.58
N VAL A 665 -9.35 27.65 -35.53
CA VAL A 665 -8.63 27.64 -34.24
C VAL A 665 -9.65 27.50 -33.11
N LEU A 666 -9.42 26.61 -32.16
CA LEU A 666 -10.25 26.46 -30.96
C LEU A 666 -9.59 27.21 -29.79
N ILE A 667 -10.33 28.14 -29.17
CA ILE A 667 -9.95 28.81 -27.92
C ILE A 667 -10.70 28.12 -26.79
N SER A 668 -9.99 27.63 -25.78
CA SER A 668 -10.56 27.03 -24.55
C SER A 668 -10.14 27.83 -23.32
N ASN A 669 -10.93 27.78 -22.24
CA ASN A 669 -10.52 28.36 -20.96
C ASN A 669 -9.19 27.72 -20.51
N GLN A 670 -8.27 28.56 -20.05
CA GLN A 670 -6.99 28.16 -19.44
C GLN A 670 -7.20 27.39 -18.14
#